data_AF-A0A553NMV6-F1
#
_entry.id   AF-A0A553NMV6-F1
#
_cell.length_a   1.000
_cell.length_b   1.000
_cell.length_c   1.000
_cell.angle_alpha   90.00
_cell.angle_beta   90.00
_cell.angle_gamma   90.00
#
_symmetry.space_group_name_H-M   'P 1'
#
loop_
_entity.id
_entity.type
_entity.pdbx_description
1 polymer ?
#
loop_
_entity_poly.entity_id
_entity_poly.type
_entity_poly.pdbx_seq_one_letter_code
_entity_poly.pdbx_strand_id
1 'polypeptide(L)'
;MSREEDDGIVLQCQLNDYYPNKLTVQWLLGDQPVEAKNKTLQNTNTGEKTFTHISQLSVSSEYTDQLYTCKASHESEEYKEDFNMCAAKSLFKPSVEVKIAPLRDLRKKSEVTVTCIVKAPDKTKVSWWADSKPVKNNPNESKDVFHNLVSNLTLSQSEWFKWKTIVCTAEHPCFSKESGEIQAGDISVDPLVLIRRPFPESAFLECVLNGLPSGEVCIVFLANNEEISGIDCLDWAPSEKNDPSTELGLGPSVEQSGSQYRKLMCSASGFNPKIKWLSEATVKPSPSTITLMEGGQVKVFSEMLVPQKEWNEGVTYTCQMTDGDKTENKTIDICEVLAPSSRLADIYLLGPSPSYSRPVTSLYLTCLVIGHSLERFSVHWKVNGKIQRPFKQDPQHHVNGSQSTRSILEVSGKMWNEFVVFTCEVKHFCSTNTQQQNISKTRDPKKPTVRILRPADIDLFDAFNTSLLCLIFGFFPSGIFVEWTLNGTLLNSSQFTNSPVVAHPSGGFSMHSSLMIPVSQNETGMYSCVVSHESSQVPVTASVENIFESTVHTAPLAELLQSVNGLVCLASAFSPPSINITWLLGMSELPYYTNTKPAKDPVGKYFMQSHLPLLSSDWVSGEVYTCKVSHVTGIQLLNISKKAAIFEEAVFVNENKQDLVGQDSVEEVWNMAFTFLSLFLLSLLYGCTVTLFKAKPE
;
A
#
# COMPACT_ATOMS: atom_id res chain seq x y z
N MET A 1 7.06 -1.59 13.78
CA MET A 1 7.00 -2.01 15.20
C MET A 1 7.35 -3.49 15.27
N SER A 2 8.52 -3.83 15.81
CA SER A 2 8.85 -5.19 16.26
C SER A 2 8.71 -5.22 17.78
N ARG A 3 8.03 -6.24 18.31
CA ARG A 3 7.86 -6.44 19.75
C ARG A 3 8.77 -7.59 20.16
N GLU A 4 9.78 -7.32 20.99
CA GLU A 4 10.45 -8.38 21.76
C GLU A 4 11.03 -7.83 23.07
N GLU A 5 10.66 -8.57 24.13
CA GLU A 5 11.14 -8.70 25.52
C GLU A 5 11.52 -7.44 26.35
N ASP A 6 10.79 -7.31 27.47
CA ASP A 6 10.88 -6.31 28.56
C ASP A 6 10.46 -4.85 28.26
N ASP A 7 9.16 -4.61 28.45
CA ASP A 7 8.45 -3.34 28.77
C ASP A 7 8.72 -2.06 27.94
N GLY A 8 9.45 -2.15 26.83
CA GLY A 8 9.71 -1.05 25.90
C GLY A 8 9.08 -1.21 24.51
N ILE A 9 8.76 -0.09 23.85
CA ILE A 9 8.37 -0.03 22.44
C ILE A 9 9.52 0.60 21.65
N VAL A 10 9.85 0.06 20.48
CA VAL A 10 10.84 0.66 19.58
C VAL A 10 10.12 1.40 18.45
N LEU A 11 10.27 2.72 18.43
CA LEU A 11 9.86 3.57 17.32
C LEU A 11 10.97 3.57 16.27
N GLN A 12 10.62 3.42 15.00
CA GLN A 12 11.56 3.41 13.89
C GLN A 12 11.17 4.49 12.88
N CYS A 13 12.06 5.45 12.67
CA CYS A 13 11.98 6.45 11.62
C CYS A 13 12.91 6.05 10.48
N GLN A 14 12.35 5.85 9.29
CA GLN A 14 13.08 5.32 8.14
C GLN A 14 12.95 6.27 6.96
N LEU A 15 14.10 6.75 6.47
CA LEU A 15 14.21 7.57 5.27
C LEU A 15 14.88 6.75 4.18
N ASN A 16 14.16 6.50 3.10
CA ASN A 16 14.61 5.66 2.01
C ASN A 16 15.14 6.49 0.85
N ASP A 17 16.13 5.94 0.17
CA ASP A 17 16.63 6.36 -1.15
C ASP A 17 17.01 7.85 -1.29
N TYR A 18 17.61 8.47 -0.27
CA TYR A 18 18.06 9.87 -0.31
C TYR A 18 19.50 10.04 -0.83
N TYR A 19 19.78 11.18 -1.48
CA TYR A 19 21.10 11.62 -1.96
C TYR A 19 21.14 13.15 -1.99
N PRO A 20 22.25 13.84 -1.65
CA PRO A 20 23.55 13.33 -1.21
C PRO A 20 23.53 12.81 0.23
N ASN A 21 24.61 12.14 0.67
CA ASN A 21 24.78 11.63 2.04
C ASN A 21 24.99 12.77 3.07
N LYS A 22 24.01 13.66 3.17
CA LYS A 22 23.97 14.80 4.07
C LYS A 22 22.58 14.91 4.65
N LEU A 23 22.33 14.10 5.67
CA LEU A 23 21.05 14.01 6.37
C LEU A 23 21.26 14.27 7.86
N THR A 24 20.40 15.08 8.46
CA THR A 24 20.33 15.24 9.92
C THR A 24 18.99 14.72 10.42
N VAL A 25 19.01 13.74 11.32
CA VAL A 25 17.81 13.18 11.96
C VAL A 25 17.87 13.43 13.45
N GLN A 26 16.77 13.89 14.02
CA GLN A 26 16.63 14.22 15.43
C GLN A 26 15.26 13.74 15.93
N TRP A 27 15.24 13.09 17.07
CA TRP A 27 13.99 12.80 17.78
C TRP A 27 13.71 13.90 18.79
N LEU A 28 12.46 14.31 18.87
CA LEU A 28 11.97 15.30 19.82
C LEU A 28 10.87 14.65 20.70
N LEU A 29 10.93 14.89 22.00
CA LEU A 29 9.87 14.63 22.96
C LEU A 29 9.23 15.97 23.30
N GLY A 30 8.07 16.26 22.68
CA GLY A 30 7.57 17.64 22.58
C GLY A 30 8.59 18.51 21.84
N ASP A 31 9.22 19.46 22.55
CA ASP A 31 10.27 20.34 21.99
C ASP A 31 11.70 19.95 22.41
N GLN A 32 11.88 18.92 23.25
CA GLN A 32 13.20 18.55 23.76
C GLN A 32 13.85 17.41 22.95
N PRO A 33 15.13 17.51 22.60
CA PRO A 33 15.80 16.47 21.82
C PRO A 33 16.14 15.24 22.67
N VAL A 34 15.95 14.06 22.09
CA VAL A 34 16.24 12.76 22.73
C VAL A 34 17.20 11.92 21.87
N GLU A 35 18.05 11.15 22.53
CA GLU A 35 19.05 10.31 21.85
C GLU A 35 18.42 9.03 21.27
N ALA A 36 18.81 8.68 20.05
CA ALA A 36 18.32 7.51 19.32
C ALA A 36 19.46 6.72 18.66
N LYS A 37 19.21 5.44 18.39
CA LYS A 37 20.15 4.55 17.70
C LYS A 37 20.00 4.71 16.20
N ASN A 38 21.04 5.22 15.55
CA ASN A 38 21.02 5.52 14.12
C ASN A 38 21.83 4.49 13.32
N LYS A 39 21.30 4.09 12.17
CA LYS A 39 21.95 3.18 11.21
C LYS A 39 21.73 3.69 9.80
N THR A 40 22.82 4.00 9.09
CA THR A 40 22.77 4.32 7.65
C THR A 40 23.21 3.12 6.85
N LEU A 41 22.40 2.75 5.86
CA LEU A 41 22.65 1.71 4.87
C LEU A 41 22.86 2.39 3.52
N GLN A 42 23.86 1.97 2.77
CA GLN A 42 24.07 2.44 1.40
C GLN A 42 23.39 1.47 0.44
N ASN A 43 22.49 1.98 -0.39
CA ASN A 43 21.83 1.21 -1.44
C ASN A 43 22.63 1.35 -2.74
N THR A 44 23.21 0.24 -3.22
CA THR A 44 24.01 0.20 -4.47
C THR A 44 23.24 -0.39 -5.66
N ASN A 45 21.97 -0.76 -5.49
CA ASN A 45 21.21 -1.53 -6.47
C ASN A 45 20.59 -0.69 -7.60
N THR A 46 20.61 0.64 -7.51
CA THR A 46 19.90 1.56 -8.42
C THR A 46 20.81 2.37 -9.36
N GLY A 47 22.13 2.10 -9.39
CA GLY A 47 23.09 2.83 -10.23
C GLY A 47 23.42 4.26 -9.76
N GLU A 48 22.55 4.86 -8.93
CA GLU A 48 22.82 6.08 -8.16
C GLU A 48 23.16 5.71 -6.71
N LYS A 49 24.11 6.44 -6.09
CA LYS A 49 24.51 6.21 -4.69
C LYS A 49 23.43 6.73 -3.74
N THR A 50 22.35 5.98 -3.58
CA THR A 50 21.27 6.33 -2.64
C THR A 50 21.54 5.74 -1.25
N PHE A 51 21.00 6.37 -0.22
CA PHE A 51 21.17 5.96 1.18
C PHE A 51 19.81 5.72 1.82
N THR A 52 19.75 4.74 2.72
CA THR A 52 18.62 4.50 3.61
C THR A 52 19.08 4.77 5.04
N HIS A 53 18.38 5.64 5.76
CA HIS A 53 18.69 5.94 7.15
C HIS A 53 17.57 5.41 8.03
N ILE A 54 17.95 4.67 9.07
CA ILE A 54 17.05 4.10 10.05
C ILE A 54 17.46 4.65 11.40
N SER A 55 16.58 5.42 12.04
CA SER A 55 16.74 5.89 13.40
C SER A 55 15.72 5.19 14.30
N GLN A 56 16.20 4.53 15.35
CA GLN A 56 15.39 3.78 16.30
C GLN A 56 15.45 4.39 17.70
N LEU A 57 14.28 4.68 18.26
CA LEU A 57 14.10 5.19 19.61
C LEU A 57 13.39 4.15 20.47
N SER A 58 13.99 3.76 21.58
CA SER A 58 13.35 2.90 22.58
C SER A 58 12.60 3.77 23.58
N VAL A 59 11.30 3.59 23.68
CA VAL A 59 10.41 4.34 24.59
C VAL A 59 9.71 3.39 25.56
N SER A 60 9.27 3.90 26.70
CA SER A 60 8.50 3.12 27.69
C SER A 60 7.17 2.64 27.10
N SER A 61 6.68 1.46 27.50
CA SER A 61 5.33 1.00 27.17
C SER A 61 4.22 1.68 28.00
N GLU A 62 4.57 2.59 28.91
CA GLU A 62 3.63 3.30 29.78
C GLU A 62 2.79 4.34 29.02
N TYR A 63 1.46 4.23 29.12
CA TYR A 63 0.50 5.15 28.52
C TYR A 63 0.76 6.57 29.03
N THR A 64 1.35 7.40 28.19
CA THR A 64 1.66 8.79 28.44
C THR A 64 1.14 9.63 27.27
N ASP A 65 0.71 10.87 27.55
CA ASP A 65 0.33 11.84 26.50
C ASP A 65 1.56 12.49 25.86
N GLN A 66 2.64 11.73 25.76
CA GLN A 66 3.90 12.20 25.22
C GLN A 66 3.88 12.12 23.69
N LEU A 67 4.26 13.24 23.05
CA LEU A 67 4.40 13.35 21.61
C LEU A 67 5.85 13.13 21.20
N TYR A 68 6.09 12.10 20.41
CA TYR A 68 7.40 11.77 19.86
C TYR A 68 7.44 12.19 18.39
N THR A 69 8.32 13.11 18.05
CA THR A 69 8.47 13.61 16.68
C THR A 69 9.82 13.16 16.11
N CYS A 70 9.80 12.45 14.98
CA CYS A 70 11.00 12.28 14.17
C CYS A 70 11.14 13.46 13.23
N LYS A 71 12.18 14.27 13.40
CA LYS A 71 12.51 15.40 12.53
C LYS A 71 13.74 15.05 11.69
N ALA A 72 13.61 15.12 10.37
CA ALA A 72 14.71 14.94 9.44
C ALA A 72 14.90 16.19 8.58
N SER A 73 16.15 16.53 8.28
CA SER A 73 16.49 17.65 7.39
C SER A 73 17.51 17.20 6.35
N HIS A 74 17.17 17.43 5.08
CA HIS A 74 17.95 17.05 3.91
C HIS A 74 17.88 18.19 2.89
N GLU A 75 19.03 18.64 2.37
CA GLU A 75 19.11 19.74 1.39
C GLU A 75 18.30 21.01 1.72
N SER A 76 18.21 21.36 3.01
CA SER A 76 17.44 22.50 3.54
C SER A 76 15.91 22.34 3.55
N GLU A 77 15.39 21.15 3.23
CA GLU A 77 14.00 20.76 3.48
C GLU A 77 13.87 20.01 4.81
N GLU A 78 12.77 20.26 5.53
CA GLU A 78 12.46 19.59 6.80
C GLU A 78 11.27 18.63 6.63
N TYR A 79 11.42 17.40 7.11
CA TYR A 79 10.38 16.38 7.19
C TYR A 79 10.11 16.04 8.66
N LYS A 80 8.84 15.94 9.05
CA LYS A 80 8.44 15.64 10.43
C LYS A 80 7.32 14.60 10.45
N GLU A 81 7.45 13.62 11.33
CA GLU A 81 6.41 12.63 11.60
C GLU A 81 6.21 12.50 13.10
N ASP A 82 4.95 12.50 13.52
CA ASP A 82 4.53 12.55 14.92
C ASP A 82 3.91 11.22 15.36
N PHE A 83 4.27 10.78 16.56
CA PHE A 83 3.74 9.57 17.18
C PHE A 83 3.28 9.87 18.61
N ASN A 84 2.02 9.56 18.89
CA ASN A 84 1.45 9.57 20.25
C ASN A 84 0.93 8.15 20.57
N MET A 85 1.31 7.66 21.75
CA MET A 85 0.98 6.30 22.17
C MET A 85 -0.52 6.05 22.39
N CYS A 86 -1.28 7.09 22.74
CA CYS A 86 -2.73 7.06 22.89
C CYS A 86 -3.48 7.06 21.54
N ALA A 87 -2.86 7.56 20.47
CA ALA A 87 -3.45 7.61 19.12
C ALA A 87 -3.12 6.36 18.27
N ALA A 88 -2.03 5.65 18.60
CA ALA A 88 -1.51 4.54 17.80
C ALA A 88 -2.20 3.18 18.07
N LYS A 89 -2.88 3.00 19.20
CA LYS A 89 -3.65 1.79 19.53
C LYS A 89 -5.15 2.06 19.45
N SER A 90 -5.91 1.11 18.91
CA SER A 90 -7.37 1.10 18.92
C SER A 90 -7.92 0.87 20.33
N LEU A 91 -7.73 1.85 21.23
CA LEU A 91 -8.27 1.86 22.57
C LEU A 91 -9.71 2.38 22.55
N PHE A 92 -10.56 1.84 23.42
CA PHE A 92 -11.92 2.33 23.63
C PHE A 92 -12.00 3.13 24.94
N LYS A 93 -12.88 4.13 24.96
CA LYS A 93 -13.11 4.99 26.13
C LYS A 93 -13.64 4.15 27.30
N PRO A 94 -13.16 4.36 28.55
CA PRO A 94 -13.68 3.68 29.73
C PRO A 94 -15.20 3.86 29.89
N SER A 95 -15.88 2.80 30.31
CA SER A 95 -17.30 2.81 30.66
C SER A 95 -17.45 2.34 32.10
N VAL A 96 -18.14 3.11 32.94
CA VAL A 96 -18.35 2.82 34.36
C VAL A 96 -19.81 2.49 34.62
N GLU A 97 -20.08 1.34 35.22
CA GLU A 97 -21.41 0.91 35.66
C GLU A 97 -21.35 0.59 37.16
N VAL A 98 -22.23 1.19 37.96
CA VAL A 98 -22.28 0.99 39.42
C VAL A 98 -23.57 0.27 39.78
N LYS A 99 -23.46 -0.79 40.58
CA LYS A 99 -24.57 -1.64 41.02
C LYS A 99 -24.58 -1.77 42.53
N ILE A 100 -25.77 -1.85 43.11
CA ILE A 100 -25.97 -2.15 44.53
C ILE A 100 -26.34 -3.64 44.62
N ALA A 101 -25.93 -4.32 45.69
CA ALA A 101 -26.39 -5.68 45.97
C ALA A 101 -27.94 -5.71 46.09
N PRO A 102 -28.59 -6.81 45.67
CA PRO A 102 -30.04 -6.90 45.71
C PRO A 102 -30.61 -6.68 47.13
N LEU A 103 -31.75 -5.99 47.26
CA LEU A 103 -32.47 -5.72 48.51
C LEU A 103 -32.72 -7.00 49.33
N ARG A 104 -32.93 -8.13 48.66
CA ARG A 104 -33.11 -9.43 49.32
C ARG A 104 -31.91 -9.82 50.20
N ASP A 105 -30.70 -9.47 49.78
CA ASP A 105 -29.46 -9.76 50.50
C ASP A 105 -29.17 -8.71 51.58
N LEU A 106 -29.63 -7.48 51.38
CA LEU A 106 -29.52 -6.37 52.35
C LEU A 106 -30.37 -6.59 53.62
N ARG A 107 -31.47 -7.35 53.53
CA ARG A 107 -32.29 -7.71 54.70
C ARG A 107 -31.71 -8.88 55.51
N LYS A 108 -30.83 -9.68 54.89
CA LYS A 108 -30.19 -10.86 55.52
C LYS A 108 -28.81 -10.57 56.09
N LYS A 109 -28.12 -9.52 55.62
CA LYS A 109 -26.77 -9.12 56.02
C LYS A 109 -26.80 -7.71 56.60
N SER A 110 -25.96 -7.43 57.61
CA SER A 110 -25.82 -6.09 58.22
C SER A 110 -24.95 -5.12 57.40
N GLU A 111 -24.58 -5.49 56.17
CA GLU A 111 -23.63 -4.80 55.32
C GLU A 111 -24.18 -4.65 53.90
N VAL A 112 -23.95 -3.49 53.30
CA VAL A 112 -24.30 -3.13 51.92
C VAL A 112 -23.06 -3.26 51.06
N THR A 113 -23.12 -4.01 49.97
CA THR A 113 -22.02 -4.07 48.98
C THR A 113 -22.42 -3.36 47.71
N VAL A 114 -21.59 -2.41 47.28
CA VAL A 114 -21.70 -1.70 46.02
C VAL A 114 -20.59 -2.19 45.09
N THR A 115 -20.96 -2.57 43.87
CA THR A 115 -20.05 -3.09 42.85
C THR A 115 -19.90 -2.09 41.72
N CYS A 116 -18.67 -1.71 41.40
CA CYS A 116 -18.35 -0.90 40.24
C CYS A 116 -17.69 -1.78 39.18
N ILE A 117 -18.30 -1.83 38.00
CA ILE A 117 -17.83 -2.59 36.84
C ILE A 117 -17.32 -1.58 35.82
N VAL A 118 -16.03 -1.69 35.47
CA VAL A 118 -15.35 -0.77 34.57
C VAL A 118 -14.86 -1.54 33.35
N LYS A 119 -15.46 -1.23 32.20
CA LYS A 119 -15.00 -1.70 30.89
C LYS A 119 -13.97 -0.71 30.39
N ALA A 120 -12.69 -1.05 30.49
CA ALA A 120 -11.61 -0.14 30.13
C ALA A 120 -10.33 -0.90 29.73
N PRO A 121 -9.37 -0.23 29.07
CA PRO A 121 -8.04 -0.79 28.82
C PRO A 121 -7.29 -1.15 30.11
N ASP A 122 -6.30 -2.04 29.98
CA ASP A 122 -5.37 -2.36 31.07
C ASP A 122 -4.65 -1.09 31.60
N LYS A 123 -4.27 -1.09 32.88
CA LYS A 123 -3.70 0.06 33.62
C LYS A 123 -4.69 1.19 33.97
N THR A 124 -6.00 1.02 33.73
CA THR A 124 -7.04 1.93 34.26
C THR A 124 -7.13 1.83 35.78
N LYS A 125 -7.13 2.97 36.48
CA LYS A 125 -7.24 3.06 37.95
C LYS A 125 -8.68 3.35 38.37
N VAL A 126 -9.18 2.65 39.38
CA VAL A 126 -10.51 2.89 39.96
C VAL A 126 -10.42 3.51 41.34
N SER A 127 -11.36 4.40 41.67
CA SER A 127 -11.39 5.10 42.97
C SER A 127 -12.82 5.41 43.39
N TRP A 128 -13.09 5.30 44.69
CA TRP A 128 -14.40 5.51 45.30
C TRP A 128 -14.48 6.84 46.06
N TRP A 129 -15.62 7.51 45.92
CA TRP A 129 -15.95 8.75 46.59
C TRP A 129 -17.33 8.64 47.23
N ALA A 130 -17.47 9.14 48.46
CA ALA A 130 -18.75 9.24 49.16
C ALA A 130 -18.96 10.68 49.58
N ASP A 131 -20.08 11.30 49.18
CA ASP A 131 -20.37 12.73 49.40
C ASP A 131 -19.17 13.64 49.06
N SER A 132 -18.55 13.38 47.91
CA SER A 132 -17.34 14.06 47.42
C SER A 132 -16.06 13.89 48.25
N LYS A 133 -16.03 12.96 49.23
CA LYS A 133 -14.83 12.61 50.00
C LYS A 133 -14.28 11.24 49.59
N PRO A 134 -12.95 11.07 49.49
CA PRO A 134 -12.36 9.80 49.09
C PRO A 134 -12.59 8.73 50.17
N VAL A 135 -13.05 7.55 49.76
CA VAL A 135 -13.26 6.40 50.64
C VAL A 135 -11.94 5.64 50.80
N LYS A 136 -11.47 5.47 52.04
CA LYS A 136 -10.16 4.83 52.33
C LYS A 136 -10.20 3.32 52.56
N ASN A 137 -11.38 2.71 52.61
CA ASN A 137 -11.51 1.25 52.78
C ASN A 137 -10.95 0.54 51.55
N ASN A 138 -10.13 -0.51 51.74
CA ASN A 138 -9.54 -1.31 50.66
C ASN A 138 -10.66 -1.95 49.81
N PRO A 139 -10.94 -1.46 48.59
CA PRO A 139 -11.92 -2.08 47.72
C PRO A 139 -11.32 -3.39 47.21
N ASN A 140 -12.11 -4.47 47.20
CA ASN A 140 -11.65 -5.71 46.56
C ASN A 140 -11.72 -5.51 45.04
N GLU A 141 -10.56 -5.39 44.41
CA GLU A 141 -10.42 -5.31 42.96
C GLU A 141 -10.18 -6.71 42.38
N SER A 142 -10.96 -7.06 41.36
CA SER A 142 -10.83 -8.31 40.62
C SER A 142 -11.13 -8.07 39.13
N LYS A 143 -10.83 -9.07 38.29
CA LYS A 143 -11.29 -9.10 36.89
C LYS A 143 -12.44 -10.10 36.77
N ASP A 144 -13.52 -9.73 36.09
CA ASP A 144 -14.62 -10.65 35.79
C ASP A 144 -14.28 -11.62 34.64
N VAL A 145 -15.24 -12.49 34.29
CA VAL A 145 -15.11 -13.48 33.20
C VAL A 145 -14.86 -12.83 31.83
N PHE A 146 -15.27 -11.57 31.67
CA PHE A 146 -15.08 -10.77 30.45
C PHE A 146 -13.86 -9.84 30.53
N HIS A 147 -13.00 -10.03 31.54
CA HIS A 147 -11.82 -9.20 31.83
C HIS A 147 -12.11 -7.72 32.16
N ASN A 148 -13.34 -7.38 32.55
CA ASN A 148 -13.66 -6.05 33.08
C ASN A 148 -13.11 -5.90 34.50
N LEU A 149 -12.70 -4.68 34.86
CA LEU A 149 -12.26 -4.40 36.22
C LEU A 149 -13.48 -4.25 37.13
N VAL A 150 -13.53 -5.04 38.20
CA VAL A 150 -14.61 -5.04 39.18
C VAL A 150 -14.06 -4.60 40.52
N SER A 151 -14.62 -3.54 41.09
CA SER A 151 -14.26 -3.04 42.41
C SER A 151 -15.48 -3.14 43.33
N ASN A 152 -15.34 -3.81 44.47
CA ASN A 152 -16.41 -3.95 45.46
C ASN A 152 -16.13 -3.09 46.69
N LEU A 153 -17.09 -2.23 47.04
CA LEU A 153 -17.11 -1.43 48.27
C LEU A 153 -18.19 -1.97 49.21
N THR A 154 -17.77 -2.56 50.32
CA THR A 154 -18.67 -3.05 51.37
C THR A 154 -18.72 -2.05 52.52
N LEU A 155 -19.92 -1.70 52.98
CA LEU A 155 -20.22 -0.70 53.99
C LEU A 155 -21.15 -1.29 55.04
N SER A 156 -21.05 -0.86 56.30
CA SER A 156 -22.10 -1.20 57.26
C SER A 156 -23.40 -0.50 56.90
N GLN A 157 -24.54 -1.11 57.24
CA GLN A 157 -25.86 -0.49 57.02
C GLN A 157 -25.98 0.90 57.68
N SER A 158 -25.33 1.10 58.82
CA SER A 158 -25.32 2.38 59.53
C SER A 158 -24.51 3.49 58.84
N GLU A 159 -23.53 3.12 58.01
CA GLU A 159 -22.74 4.06 57.20
C GLU A 159 -23.43 4.36 55.87
N TRP A 160 -24.06 3.35 55.26
CA TRP A 160 -24.89 3.50 54.07
C TRP A 160 -25.97 4.57 54.25
N PHE A 161 -26.71 4.52 55.36
CA PHE A 161 -27.77 5.50 55.65
C PHE A 161 -27.28 6.90 56.02
N LYS A 162 -25.97 7.11 56.20
CA LYS A 162 -25.39 8.44 56.48
C LYS A 162 -24.97 9.18 55.22
N TRP A 163 -24.69 8.46 54.14
CA TRP A 163 -24.20 9.04 52.89
C TRP A 163 -25.37 9.36 51.97
N LYS A 164 -25.22 10.40 51.14
CA LYS A 164 -26.23 10.77 50.14
C LYS A 164 -25.86 10.27 48.76
N THR A 165 -24.57 10.27 48.44
CA THR A 165 -24.06 9.98 47.10
C THR A 165 -22.81 9.11 47.18
N ILE A 166 -22.74 8.11 46.30
CA ILE A 166 -21.55 7.27 46.11
C ILE A 166 -21.17 7.31 44.64
N VAL A 167 -19.90 7.63 44.37
CA VAL A 167 -19.36 7.77 43.02
C VAL A 167 -18.17 6.84 42.86
N CYS A 168 -18.23 5.98 41.85
CA CYS A 168 -17.08 5.24 41.36
C CYS A 168 -16.46 6.00 40.19
N THR A 169 -15.13 6.13 40.18
CA THR A 169 -14.40 6.85 39.14
C THR A 169 -13.36 5.94 38.49
N ALA A 170 -13.25 6.01 37.17
CA ALA A 170 -12.24 5.32 36.37
C ALA A 170 -11.35 6.33 35.65
N GLU A 171 -10.04 6.19 35.83
CA GLU A 171 -9.03 7.10 35.30
C GLU A 171 -8.00 6.33 34.48
N HIS A 172 -7.82 6.73 33.22
CA HIS A 172 -6.85 6.14 32.31
C HIS A 172 -6.04 7.27 31.66
N PRO A 173 -4.71 7.14 31.50
CA PRO A 173 -3.86 8.24 31.00
C PRO A 173 -4.27 8.82 29.63
N CYS A 174 -4.88 8.01 28.76
CA CYS A 174 -5.30 8.41 27.41
C CYS A 174 -6.74 8.98 27.32
N PHE A 175 -7.53 8.97 28.39
CA PHE A 175 -8.94 9.36 28.33
C PHE A 175 -9.32 10.29 29.47
N SER A 176 -10.34 11.12 29.25
CA SER A 176 -10.97 11.87 30.32
C SER A 176 -11.48 10.94 31.41
N LYS A 177 -11.44 11.40 32.66
CA LYS A 177 -11.99 10.68 33.82
C LYS A 177 -13.49 10.41 33.61
N GLU A 178 -13.89 9.16 33.82
CA GLU A 178 -15.29 8.74 33.76
C GLU A 178 -15.78 8.36 35.16
N SER A 179 -17.09 8.51 35.39
CA SER A 179 -17.68 8.25 36.71
C SER A 179 -19.09 7.69 36.60
N GLY A 180 -19.41 6.74 37.47
CA GLY A 180 -20.78 6.30 37.74
C GLY A 180 -21.19 6.72 39.14
N GLU A 181 -22.41 7.24 39.28
CA GLU A 181 -22.97 7.74 40.53
C GLU A 181 -24.25 7.00 40.90
N ILE A 182 -24.41 6.71 42.18
CA ILE A 182 -25.65 6.22 42.78
C ILE A 182 -26.01 7.06 44.00
N GLN A 183 -27.31 7.17 44.29
CA GLN A 183 -27.80 7.80 45.50
C GLN A 183 -27.87 6.77 46.64
N ALA A 184 -27.41 7.15 47.82
CA ALA A 184 -27.48 6.35 49.04
C ALA A 184 -28.64 6.87 49.91
N GLY A 185 -29.56 5.96 50.31
CA GLY A 185 -30.70 6.25 51.18
C GLY A 185 -32.07 6.35 50.49
N ASP A 186 -33.12 5.96 51.24
CA ASP A 186 -34.53 5.92 50.81
C ASP A 186 -35.07 7.31 50.45
N ILE A 187 -35.53 7.48 49.22
CA ILE A 187 -36.64 8.41 48.95
C ILE A 187 -37.90 7.68 49.42
N SER A 188 -38.16 7.74 50.74
CA SER A 188 -39.34 7.13 51.34
C SER A 188 -40.60 7.86 50.89
N VAL A 189 -41.27 7.30 49.90
CA VAL A 189 -42.68 7.57 49.63
C VAL A 189 -43.42 6.31 50.04
N ASP A 190 -44.29 6.39 51.04
CA ASP A 190 -45.13 5.25 51.43
C ASP A 190 -45.96 4.81 50.22
N PRO A 191 -45.78 3.56 49.71
CA PRO A 191 -46.50 3.12 48.54
C PRO A 191 -47.98 2.91 48.84
N LEU A 192 -48.82 3.18 47.85
CA LEU A 192 -50.24 2.93 47.96
C LEU A 192 -50.51 1.47 47.55
N VAL A 193 -50.84 0.63 48.54
CA VAL A 193 -51.06 -0.81 48.36
C VAL A 193 -52.55 -1.09 48.24
N LEU A 194 -52.97 -1.72 47.14
CA LEU A 194 -54.35 -2.14 46.89
C LEU A 194 -54.40 -3.65 46.67
N ILE A 195 -55.24 -4.37 47.42
CA ILE A 195 -55.51 -5.78 47.18
C ILE A 195 -56.81 -5.91 46.39
N ARG A 196 -56.78 -6.58 45.24
CA ARG A 196 -57.95 -6.84 44.40
C ARG A 196 -58.07 -8.29 43.97
N ARG A 197 -59.25 -8.67 43.47
CA ARG A 197 -59.48 -9.96 42.81
C ARG A 197 -59.54 -9.76 41.30
N PRO A 198 -58.70 -10.43 40.50
CA PRO A 198 -58.71 -10.27 39.04
C PRO A 198 -59.99 -10.81 38.38
N PHE A 199 -60.64 -11.80 39.01
CA PHE A 199 -61.87 -12.41 38.51
C PHE A 199 -62.89 -12.59 39.65
N PRO A 200 -64.20 -12.49 39.37
CA PRO A 200 -65.24 -12.59 40.39
C PRO A 200 -65.27 -13.92 41.16
N GLU A 201 -64.80 -15.01 40.55
CA GLU A 201 -64.85 -16.37 41.12
C GLU A 201 -63.48 -17.02 41.40
N SER A 202 -62.37 -16.26 41.33
CA SER A 202 -61.04 -16.84 41.59
C SER A 202 -60.61 -16.68 43.05
N ALA A 203 -59.89 -17.67 43.57
CA ALA A 203 -59.21 -17.62 44.87
C ALA A 203 -57.90 -16.80 44.85
N PHE A 204 -57.62 -16.10 43.75
CA PHE A 204 -56.39 -15.32 43.58
C PHE A 204 -56.58 -13.89 44.09
N LEU A 205 -55.69 -13.49 45.00
CA LEU A 205 -55.56 -12.12 45.48
C LEU A 205 -54.38 -11.47 44.76
N GLU A 206 -54.62 -10.34 44.12
CA GLU A 206 -53.61 -9.55 43.44
C GLU A 206 -53.26 -8.34 44.31
N CYS A 207 -51.98 -8.17 44.64
CA CYS A 207 -51.44 -7.00 45.33
C CYS A 207 -50.94 -6.00 44.28
N VAL A 208 -51.58 -4.83 44.21
CA VAL A 208 -51.27 -3.75 43.28
C VAL A 208 -50.57 -2.64 44.05
N LEU A 209 -49.35 -2.29 43.65
CA LEU A 209 -48.55 -1.22 44.22
C LEU A 209 -48.56 0.00 43.31
N ASN A 210 -48.84 1.18 43.85
CA ASN A 210 -48.79 2.45 43.12
C ASN A 210 -47.87 3.46 43.81
N GLY A 211 -47.23 4.33 43.02
CA GLY A 211 -46.48 5.48 43.53
C GLY A 211 -45.02 5.20 43.92
N LEU A 212 -44.45 4.08 43.49
CA LEU A 212 -43.05 3.73 43.76
C LEU A 212 -42.11 4.28 42.66
N PRO A 213 -40.92 4.81 43.04
CA PRO A 213 -39.84 5.10 42.09
C PRO A 213 -39.26 3.80 41.48
N SER A 214 -38.46 3.90 40.42
CA SER A 214 -37.73 2.76 39.86
C SER A 214 -36.75 2.18 40.88
N GLY A 215 -36.81 0.88 41.13
CA GLY A 215 -35.92 0.14 42.00
C GLY A 215 -36.46 -1.25 42.33
N GLU A 216 -35.67 -2.05 43.02
CA GLU A 216 -36.12 -3.36 43.53
C GLU A 216 -37.20 -3.17 44.61
N VAL A 217 -38.25 -3.98 44.57
CA VAL A 217 -39.41 -3.94 45.49
C VAL A 217 -39.65 -5.34 46.02
N CYS A 218 -39.65 -5.49 47.35
CA CYS A 218 -39.91 -6.77 48.01
C CYS A 218 -41.30 -6.79 48.67
N ILE A 219 -42.11 -7.79 48.35
CA ILE A 219 -43.48 -7.99 48.83
C ILE A 219 -43.52 -9.19 49.77
N VAL A 220 -44.25 -9.04 50.87
CA VAL A 220 -44.55 -10.12 51.83
C VAL A 220 -46.04 -10.12 52.11
N PHE A 221 -46.68 -11.28 51.98
CA PHE A 221 -48.08 -11.45 52.35
C PHE A 221 -48.20 -11.86 53.81
N LEU A 222 -49.05 -11.14 54.53
CA LEU A 222 -49.38 -11.39 55.93
C LEU A 222 -50.84 -11.83 56.01
N ALA A 223 -51.13 -12.88 56.78
CA ALA A 223 -52.48 -13.20 57.22
C ALA A 223 -52.49 -13.15 58.75
N ASN A 224 -53.39 -12.36 59.33
CA ASN A 224 -53.49 -12.15 60.79
C ASN A 224 -52.14 -11.77 61.44
N ASN A 225 -51.34 -10.94 60.78
CA ASN A 225 -49.98 -10.53 61.17
C ASN A 225 -48.92 -11.66 61.21
N GLU A 226 -49.21 -12.85 60.69
CA GLU A 226 -48.20 -13.88 60.44
C GLU A 226 -47.82 -13.93 58.95
N GLU A 227 -46.52 -14.06 58.67
CA GLU A 227 -45.96 -14.16 57.32
C GLU A 227 -46.37 -15.49 56.69
N ILE A 228 -47.19 -15.41 55.63
CA ILE A 228 -47.72 -16.59 54.92
C ILE A 228 -47.04 -16.83 53.56
N SER A 229 -46.26 -15.87 53.07
CA SER A 229 -45.44 -16.02 51.87
C SER A 229 -43.97 -15.83 52.21
N GLY A 230 -43.07 -16.43 51.43
CA GLY A 230 -41.68 -15.98 51.43
C GLY A 230 -41.55 -14.55 50.89
N ILE A 231 -40.42 -13.90 51.17
CA ILE A 231 -40.07 -12.60 50.57
C ILE A 231 -39.88 -12.80 49.07
N ASP A 232 -40.73 -12.13 48.30
CA ASP A 232 -40.68 -12.08 46.84
C ASP A 232 -40.25 -10.68 46.40
N CYS A 233 -39.12 -10.57 45.69
CA CYS A 233 -38.54 -9.29 45.29
C CYS A 233 -38.52 -9.18 43.76
N LEU A 234 -39.00 -8.06 43.22
CA LEU A 234 -39.02 -7.75 41.79
C LEU A 234 -38.31 -6.41 41.53
N ASP A 235 -37.55 -6.31 40.44
CA ASP A 235 -37.07 -5.03 39.93
C ASP A 235 -38.24 -4.25 39.28
N TRP A 236 -38.69 -3.18 39.93
CA TRP A 236 -39.75 -2.31 39.45
C TRP A 236 -39.14 -1.12 38.71
N ALA A 237 -39.57 -0.86 37.48
CA ALA A 237 -39.36 0.42 36.82
C ALA A 237 -40.74 1.06 36.60
N PRO A 238 -40.94 2.37 36.86
CA PRO A 238 -42.15 3.05 36.40
C PRO A 238 -42.15 2.89 34.89
N SER A 239 -43.21 2.28 34.37
CA SER A 239 -43.31 1.93 32.96
C SER A 239 -43.03 3.15 32.08
N GLU A 240 -41.85 3.21 31.47
CA GLU A 240 -41.78 3.61 30.07
C GLU A 240 -42.78 2.69 29.35
N LYS A 241 -43.68 3.28 28.57
CA LYS A 241 -44.80 2.61 27.89
C LYS A 241 -44.56 1.12 27.67
N ASN A 242 -45.31 0.26 28.38
CA ASN A 242 -45.44 -1.16 28.08
C ASN A 242 -46.19 -1.34 26.75
N ASP A 243 -45.56 -0.89 25.66
CA ASP A 243 -45.98 -1.20 24.31
C ASP A 243 -45.47 -2.60 23.95
N PRO A 244 -46.29 -3.41 23.27
CA PRO A 244 -45.86 -4.74 22.84
C PRO A 244 -44.71 -4.57 21.85
N SER A 245 -43.72 -5.47 21.94
CA SER A 245 -42.49 -5.36 21.17
C SER A 245 -42.21 -6.63 20.38
N THR A 246 -41.59 -6.45 19.21
CA THR A 246 -41.26 -7.52 18.26
C THR A 246 -39.79 -7.47 17.88
N GLU A 247 -39.11 -8.62 17.98
CA GLU A 247 -37.73 -8.84 17.56
C GLU A 247 -37.70 -9.89 16.45
N LEU A 248 -36.83 -9.70 15.46
CA LEU A 248 -36.70 -10.59 14.30
C LEU A 248 -35.22 -10.79 13.98
N GLY A 249 -34.80 -12.03 13.74
CA GLY A 249 -33.42 -12.36 13.48
C GLY A 249 -33.22 -13.69 12.74
N LEU A 250 -31.95 -14.02 12.51
CA LEU A 250 -31.55 -15.26 11.84
C LEU A 250 -31.22 -16.37 12.84
N GLY A 251 -31.64 -17.58 12.50
CA GLY A 251 -31.20 -18.82 13.13
C GLY A 251 -30.14 -19.56 12.30
N PRO A 252 -29.61 -20.68 12.85
CA PRO A 252 -28.65 -21.51 12.15
C PRO A 252 -29.24 -22.08 10.85
N SER A 253 -28.39 -22.25 9.83
CA SER A 253 -28.81 -22.84 8.55
C SER A 253 -29.09 -24.33 8.73
N VAL A 254 -30.08 -24.84 8.00
CA VAL A 254 -30.53 -26.24 8.12
C VAL A 254 -30.52 -26.89 6.74
N GLU A 255 -29.93 -28.07 6.64
CA GLU A 255 -30.00 -28.91 5.44
C GLU A 255 -31.16 -29.91 5.57
N GLN A 256 -32.05 -29.95 4.57
CA GLN A 256 -33.12 -30.94 4.50
C GLN A 256 -33.24 -31.46 3.06
N SER A 257 -33.20 -32.79 2.91
CA SER A 257 -33.47 -33.49 1.64
C SER A 257 -32.65 -32.97 0.45
N GLY A 258 -31.37 -32.63 0.66
CA GLY A 258 -30.47 -32.12 -0.38
C GLY A 258 -30.68 -30.65 -0.75
N SER A 259 -31.55 -29.92 -0.05
CA SER A 259 -31.77 -28.48 -0.23
C SER A 259 -31.40 -27.70 1.03
N GLN A 260 -30.76 -26.55 0.85
CA GLN A 260 -30.35 -25.67 1.93
C GLN A 260 -31.49 -24.68 2.28
N TYR A 261 -31.80 -24.57 3.57
CA TYR A 261 -32.77 -23.63 4.09
C TYR A 261 -32.13 -22.68 5.10
N ARG A 262 -32.63 -21.45 5.15
CA ARG A 262 -32.30 -20.49 6.20
C ARG A 262 -33.43 -20.49 7.24
N LYS A 263 -33.06 -20.46 8.52
CA LYS A 263 -34.02 -20.35 9.62
C LYS A 263 -34.20 -18.88 10.00
N LEU A 264 -35.43 -18.39 10.04
CA LEU A 264 -35.81 -17.09 10.59
C LEU A 264 -36.44 -17.31 11.97
N MET A 265 -36.11 -16.45 12.93
CA MET A 265 -36.70 -16.47 14.27
C MET A 265 -37.33 -15.13 14.57
N CYS A 266 -38.61 -15.14 14.94
CA CYS A 266 -39.32 -13.97 15.43
C CYS A 266 -39.70 -14.19 16.88
N SER A 267 -39.53 -13.16 17.70
CA SER A 267 -39.97 -13.13 19.08
C SER A 267 -40.85 -11.92 19.30
N ALA A 268 -41.95 -12.08 20.03
CA ALA A 268 -42.76 -10.96 20.42
C ALA A 268 -43.22 -11.07 21.86
N SER A 269 -43.31 -9.93 22.54
CA SER A 269 -43.76 -9.83 23.93
C SER A 269 -44.97 -8.92 24.06
N GLY A 270 -45.91 -9.35 24.89
CA GLY A 270 -47.20 -8.70 25.10
C GLY A 270 -48.06 -9.44 26.11
N PHE A 271 -49.33 -9.06 26.28
CA PHE A 271 -50.25 -9.77 27.18
C PHE A 271 -50.93 -10.96 26.50
N ASN A 272 -51.19 -10.86 25.19
CA ASN A 272 -51.69 -11.94 24.34
C ASN A 272 -51.14 -11.83 22.90
N PRO A 273 -49.81 -11.84 22.70
CA PRO A 273 -49.21 -11.65 21.39
C PRO A 273 -49.39 -12.90 20.51
N LYS A 274 -49.70 -12.69 19.23
CA LYS A 274 -49.79 -13.74 18.20
C LYS A 274 -48.89 -13.37 17.03
N ILE A 275 -48.10 -14.33 16.55
CA ILE A 275 -47.18 -14.14 15.42
C ILE A 275 -47.77 -14.76 14.15
N LYS A 276 -47.65 -14.03 13.03
CA LYS A 276 -48.03 -14.46 11.70
C LYS A 276 -46.92 -14.10 10.71
N TRP A 277 -46.49 -15.05 9.87
CA TRP A 277 -45.52 -14.78 8.82
C TRP A 277 -46.19 -14.42 7.50
N LEU A 278 -45.64 -13.41 6.83
CA LEU A 278 -46.04 -12.97 5.50
C LEU A 278 -44.83 -12.98 4.57
N SER A 279 -45.02 -13.47 3.35
CA SER A 279 -44.06 -13.38 2.26
C SER A 279 -44.85 -13.04 1.00
N GLU A 280 -44.50 -11.94 0.33
CA GLU A 280 -45.23 -11.43 -0.85
C GLU A 280 -46.75 -11.36 -0.63
N ALA A 281 -47.17 -10.97 0.58
CA ALA A 281 -48.56 -10.93 1.04
C ALA A 281 -49.30 -12.29 1.17
N THR A 282 -48.60 -13.42 1.01
CA THR A 282 -49.12 -14.76 1.33
C THR A 282 -48.83 -15.15 2.77
N VAL A 283 -49.81 -15.75 3.44
CA VAL A 283 -49.67 -16.23 4.83
C VAL A 283 -48.94 -17.57 4.83
N LYS A 284 -47.86 -17.68 5.61
CA LYS A 284 -47.12 -18.93 5.78
C LYS A 284 -47.38 -19.52 7.18
N PRO A 285 -47.75 -20.81 7.30
CA PRO A 285 -47.94 -21.44 8.59
C PRO A 285 -46.58 -21.73 9.25
N SER A 286 -46.46 -21.44 10.53
CA SER A 286 -45.28 -21.77 11.34
C SER A 286 -45.68 -22.18 12.75
N PRO A 287 -44.93 -23.08 13.40
CA PRO A 287 -45.12 -23.38 14.81
C PRO A 287 -44.71 -22.16 15.66
N SER A 288 -45.38 -21.98 16.80
CA SER A 288 -45.06 -20.95 17.78
C SER A 288 -45.00 -21.55 19.18
N THR A 289 -43.96 -21.20 19.94
CA THR A 289 -43.76 -21.61 21.33
C THR A 289 -44.04 -20.43 22.25
N ILE A 290 -44.71 -20.68 23.36
CA ILE A 290 -45.15 -19.66 24.31
C ILE A 290 -44.38 -19.82 25.62
N THR A 291 -43.86 -18.72 26.17
CA THR A 291 -43.17 -18.69 27.46
C THR A 291 -43.75 -17.59 28.34
N LEU A 292 -44.06 -17.92 29.59
CA LEU A 292 -44.57 -16.96 30.57
C LEU A 292 -43.40 -16.12 31.12
N MET A 293 -43.56 -14.81 31.18
CA MET A 293 -42.57 -13.90 31.75
C MET A 293 -43.03 -13.36 33.11
N GLU A 294 -42.09 -12.87 33.91
CA GLU A 294 -42.41 -12.19 35.18
C GLU A 294 -43.28 -10.94 34.91
N GLY A 295 -44.32 -10.74 35.71
CA GLY A 295 -45.28 -9.64 35.51
C GLY A 295 -46.50 -9.94 34.62
N GLY A 296 -46.75 -11.20 34.25
CA GLY A 296 -47.98 -11.62 33.55
C GLY A 296 -47.99 -11.35 32.04
N GLN A 297 -46.88 -10.86 31.49
CA GLN A 297 -46.64 -10.81 30.05
C GLN A 297 -46.20 -12.19 29.52
N VAL A 298 -46.45 -12.42 28.24
CA VAL A 298 -46.14 -13.63 27.52
C VAL A 298 -45.16 -13.31 26.40
N LYS A 299 -44.10 -14.12 26.26
CA LYS A 299 -43.21 -14.11 25.09
C LYS A 299 -43.61 -15.23 24.16
N VAL A 300 -43.85 -14.91 22.89
CA VAL A 300 -44.11 -15.89 21.84
C VAL A 300 -42.93 -15.91 20.89
N PHE A 301 -42.44 -17.11 20.60
CA PHE A 301 -41.38 -17.35 19.64
C PHE A 301 -41.95 -18.12 18.45
N SER A 302 -41.62 -17.72 17.23
CA SER A 302 -41.97 -18.49 16.04
C SER A 302 -40.78 -18.62 15.11
N GLU A 303 -40.64 -19.80 14.52
CA GLU A 303 -39.54 -20.14 13.64
C GLU A 303 -40.06 -20.47 12.24
N MET A 304 -39.38 -19.99 11.21
CA MET A 304 -39.74 -20.26 9.81
C MET A 304 -38.51 -20.72 9.03
N LEU A 305 -38.67 -21.75 8.20
CA LEU A 305 -37.66 -22.19 7.24
C LEU A 305 -37.95 -21.56 5.89
N VAL A 306 -36.96 -20.86 5.33
CA VAL A 306 -37.07 -20.23 4.02
C VAL A 306 -36.07 -20.86 3.03
N PRO A 307 -36.46 -21.13 1.78
CA PRO A 307 -35.53 -21.66 0.78
C PRO A 307 -34.35 -20.71 0.54
N GLN A 308 -33.12 -21.25 0.54
CA GLN A 308 -31.92 -20.43 0.35
C GLN A 308 -31.92 -19.70 -1.00
N LYS A 309 -32.55 -20.26 -2.02
CA LYS A 309 -32.68 -19.65 -3.35
C LYS A 309 -33.50 -18.35 -3.31
N GLU A 310 -34.71 -18.41 -2.78
CA GLU A 310 -35.60 -17.24 -2.64
C GLU A 310 -34.97 -16.16 -1.75
N TRP A 311 -34.30 -16.58 -0.67
CA TRP A 311 -33.54 -15.67 0.19
C TRP A 311 -32.43 -14.93 -0.58
N ASN A 312 -31.69 -15.65 -1.42
CA ASN A 312 -30.61 -15.07 -2.24
C ASN A 312 -31.13 -14.17 -3.37
N GLU A 313 -32.38 -14.31 -3.79
CA GLU A 313 -33.06 -13.44 -4.76
C GLU A 313 -33.59 -12.14 -4.11
N GLY A 314 -33.51 -12.03 -2.77
CA GLY A 314 -33.90 -10.82 -2.04
C GLY A 314 -35.36 -10.77 -1.63
N VAL A 315 -36.04 -11.92 -1.53
CA VAL A 315 -37.42 -11.99 -1.04
C VAL A 315 -37.50 -11.49 0.41
N THR A 316 -38.41 -10.55 0.66
CA THR A 316 -38.65 -9.99 2.00
C THR A 316 -39.67 -10.83 2.77
N TYR A 317 -39.33 -11.15 4.02
CA TYR A 317 -40.19 -11.87 4.95
C TYR A 317 -40.62 -10.93 6.07
N THR A 318 -41.91 -10.95 6.41
CA THR A 318 -42.47 -10.11 7.48
C THR A 318 -42.96 -10.99 8.61
N CYS A 319 -42.49 -10.71 9.83
CA CYS A 319 -43.12 -11.15 11.05
C CYS A 319 -44.14 -10.09 11.49
N GLN A 320 -45.42 -10.45 11.46
CA GLN A 320 -46.51 -9.63 11.95
C GLN A 320 -46.93 -10.13 13.34
N MET A 321 -46.84 -9.27 14.34
CA MET A 321 -47.35 -9.51 15.67
C MET A 321 -48.67 -8.76 15.89
N THR A 322 -49.62 -9.42 16.54
CA THR A 322 -50.86 -8.82 17.04
C THR A 322 -51.03 -9.07 18.53
N ASP A 323 -51.28 -8.04 19.33
CA ASP A 323 -51.61 -8.13 20.76
C ASP A 323 -52.83 -7.26 21.06
N GLY A 324 -54.00 -7.88 21.21
CA GLY A 324 -55.29 -7.17 21.24
C GLY A 324 -55.56 -6.43 19.92
N ASP A 325 -55.70 -5.10 20.00
CA ASP A 325 -55.89 -4.21 18.84
C ASP A 325 -54.57 -3.67 18.27
N LYS A 326 -53.43 -3.91 18.93
CA LYS A 326 -52.12 -3.44 18.46
C LYS A 326 -51.54 -4.43 17.47
N THR A 327 -51.01 -3.91 16.35
CA THR A 327 -50.29 -4.70 15.35
C THR A 327 -48.93 -4.07 15.09
N GLU A 328 -47.86 -4.87 15.16
CA GLU A 328 -46.50 -4.46 14.82
C GLU A 328 -45.92 -5.41 13.76
N ASN A 329 -45.24 -4.85 12.76
CA ASN A 329 -44.62 -5.62 11.69
C ASN A 329 -43.10 -5.39 11.70
N LYS A 330 -42.32 -6.47 11.68
CA LYS A 330 -40.88 -6.45 11.43
C LYS A 330 -40.59 -7.20 10.14
N THR A 331 -39.80 -6.61 9.26
CA THR A 331 -39.35 -7.24 8.02
C THR A 331 -37.92 -7.71 8.17
N ILE A 332 -37.54 -8.72 7.39
CA ILE A 332 -36.16 -9.14 7.21
C ILE A 332 -35.94 -9.63 5.78
N ASP A 333 -34.80 -9.29 5.21
CA ASP A 333 -34.31 -9.80 3.94
C ASP A 333 -32.78 -9.96 3.97
N ILE A 334 -32.21 -10.43 2.86
CA ILE A 334 -30.76 -10.64 2.77
C ILE A 334 -29.96 -9.33 2.90
N CYS A 335 -30.54 -8.20 2.53
CA CYS A 335 -29.90 -6.89 2.55
C CYS A 335 -29.83 -6.29 3.95
N GLU A 336 -30.73 -6.65 4.86
CA GLU A 336 -30.63 -6.25 6.27
C GLU A 336 -29.48 -6.98 7.02
N VAL A 337 -29.13 -8.19 6.56
CA VAL A 337 -28.14 -9.05 7.22
C VAL A 337 -26.72 -8.84 6.69
N LEU A 338 -26.59 -8.54 5.39
CA LEU A 338 -25.27 -8.38 4.77
C LEU A 338 -24.51 -7.18 5.34
N ALA A 339 -23.29 -7.42 5.80
CA ALA A 339 -22.40 -6.35 6.26
C ALA A 339 -22.22 -5.28 5.16
N PRO A 340 -22.22 -3.97 5.49
CA PRO A 340 -22.05 -2.91 4.49
C PRO A 340 -20.81 -3.07 3.62
N SER A 341 -19.72 -3.60 4.17
CA SER A 341 -18.47 -3.89 3.44
C SER A 341 -18.65 -4.89 2.29
N SER A 342 -19.52 -5.88 2.43
CA SER A 342 -19.81 -6.87 1.38
C SER A 342 -20.58 -6.31 0.18
N ARG A 343 -21.09 -5.07 0.29
CA ARG A 343 -21.85 -4.39 -0.75
C ARG A 343 -20.97 -3.51 -1.65
N LEU A 344 -19.67 -3.45 -1.37
CA LEU A 344 -18.69 -2.69 -2.13
C LEU A 344 -17.82 -3.64 -2.98
N ALA A 345 -17.42 -3.17 -4.14
CA ALA A 345 -16.44 -3.82 -4.99
C ALA A 345 -15.37 -2.81 -5.45
N ASP A 346 -14.17 -3.31 -5.67
CA ASP A 346 -13.10 -2.55 -6.31
C ASP A 346 -13.25 -2.66 -7.83
N ILE A 347 -13.10 -1.52 -8.52
CA ILE A 347 -13.32 -1.40 -9.95
C ILE A 347 -12.04 -0.91 -10.61
N TYR A 348 -11.49 -1.71 -11.52
CA TYR A 348 -10.32 -1.38 -12.31
C TYR A 348 -10.70 -1.34 -13.80
N LEU A 349 -10.41 -0.22 -14.46
CA LEU A 349 -10.62 -0.07 -15.89
C LEU A 349 -9.32 -0.25 -16.65
N LEU A 350 -9.35 -1.15 -17.62
CA LEU A 350 -8.23 -1.43 -18.51
C LEU A 350 -8.61 -0.94 -19.91
N GLY A 351 -7.75 -0.09 -20.46
CA GLY A 351 -7.84 0.37 -21.84
C GLY A 351 -7.53 -0.73 -22.84
N PRO A 352 -7.58 -0.41 -24.15
CA PRO A 352 -7.19 -1.34 -25.19
C PRO A 352 -5.71 -1.72 -25.01
N SER A 353 -5.39 -3.01 -25.10
CA SER A 353 -3.99 -3.44 -25.15
C SER A 353 -3.30 -2.83 -26.38
N PRO A 354 -2.19 -2.11 -26.22
CA PRO A 354 -1.42 -1.64 -27.36
C PRO A 354 -0.91 -2.85 -28.15
N SER A 355 -1.33 -3.03 -29.39
CA SER A 355 -0.76 -4.06 -30.28
C SER A 355 -0.26 -3.43 -31.57
N TYR A 356 0.84 -3.96 -32.10
CA TYR A 356 1.46 -3.52 -33.35
C TYR A 356 0.70 -4.03 -34.61
N SER A 357 -0.26 -4.94 -34.43
CA SER A 357 -0.93 -5.65 -35.52
C SER A 357 -2.18 -4.93 -36.06
N ARG A 358 -1.98 -4.22 -37.18
CA ARG A 358 -2.99 -3.58 -38.08
C ARG A 358 -3.87 -2.50 -37.41
N PRO A 359 -4.45 -1.56 -38.20
CA PRO A 359 -5.45 -0.64 -37.66
C PRO A 359 -6.65 -1.44 -37.17
N VAL A 360 -6.73 -1.59 -35.86
CA VAL A 360 -7.78 -2.34 -35.19
C VAL A 360 -9.09 -1.57 -35.35
N THR A 361 -10.06 -2.12 -36.08
CA THR A 361 -11.38 -1.52 -36.29
C THR A 361 -12.20 -1.49 -34.99
N SER A 362 -12.01 -2.50 -34.14
CA SER A 362 -12.72 -2.70 -32.86
C SER A 362 -11.73 -2.88 -31.70
N LEU A 363 -11.72 -1.96 -30.76
CA LEU A 363 -10.95 -2.01 -29.52
C LEU A 363 -11.78 -2.62 -28.39
N TYR A 364 -11.12 -3.20 -27.40
CA TYR A 364 -11.79 -3.80 -26.23
C TYR A 364 -11.41 -3.06 -24.96
N LEU A 365 -12.41 -2.64 -24.20
CA LEU A 365 -12.25 -2.08 -22.86
C LEU A 365 -12.68 -3.12 -21.84
N THR A 366 -11.92 -3.26 -20.75
CA THR A 366 -12.24 -4.23 -19.70
C THR A 366 -12.49 -3.53 -18.37
N CYS A 367 -13.61 -3.84 -17.74
CA CYS A 367 -13.93 -3.48 -16.37
C CYS A 367 -13.74 -4.72 -15.51
N LEU A 368 -12.66 -4.73 -14.74
CA LEU A 368 -12.33 -5.76 -13.77
C LEU A 368 -12.94 -5.34 -12.42
N VAL A 369 -13.85 -6.17 -11.93
CA VAL A 369 -14.54 -5.95 -10.66
C VAL A 369 -14.06 -7.02 -9.67
N ILE A 370 -13.58 -6.60 -8.51
CA ILE A 370 -13.08 -7.48 -7.44
C ILE A 370 -13.92 -7.25 -6.18
N GLY A 371 -14.38 -8.32 -5.54
CA GLY A 371 -15.23 -8.21 -4.35
C GLY A 371 -15.70 -9.58 -3.85
N HIS A 372 -16.73 -9.58 -3.01
CA HIS A 372 -17.34 -10.80 -2.50
C HIS A 372 -18.73 -10.98 -3.12
N SER A 373 -19.11 -12.23 -3.44
CA SER A 373 -20.40 -12.56 -4.03
C SER A 373 -20.77 -11.72 -5.26
N LEU A 374 -19.86 -11.64 -6.23
CA LEU A 374 -19.99 -10.85 -7.47
C LEU A 374 -21.15 -11.28 -8.36
N GLU A 375 -21.75 -12.44 -8.12
CA GLU A 375 -23.04 -12.83 -8.69
C GLU A 375 -24.18 -11.86 -8.33
N ARG A 376 -24.07 -11.15 -7.19
CA ARG A 376 -25.05 -10.15 -6.71
C ARG A 376 -24.79 -8.73 -7.23
N PHE A 377 -23.76 -8.56 -8.05
CA PHE A 377 -23.40 -7.28 -8.64
C PHE A 377 -23.84 -7.23 -10.11
N SER A 378 -24.60 -6.19 -10.42
CA SER A 378 -24.89 -5.80 -11.79
C SER A 378 -23.76 -4.91 -12.32
N VAL A 379 -23.30 -5.19 -13.54
CA VAL A 379 -22.21 -4.45 -14.21
C VAL A 379 -22.72 -4.00 -15.57
N HIS A 380 -22.73 -2.69 -15.79
CA HIS A 380 -23.21 -2.07 -17.02
C HIS A 380 -22.18 -1.08 -17.55
N TRP A 381 -22.15 -0.89 -18.86
CA TRP A 381 -21.39 0.19 -19.46
C TRP A 381 -22.31 1.31 -19.93
N LYS A 382 -21.93 2.56 -19.70
CA LYS A 382 -22.56 3.74 -20.30
C LYS A 382 -21.61 4.40 -21.29
N VAL A 383 -22.13 4.66 -22.48
CA VAL A 383 -21.44 5.40 -23.55
C VAL A 383 -22.37 6.50 -24.02
N ASN A 384 -21.94 7.76 -23.89
CA ASN A 384 -22.77 8.94 -24.20
C ASN A 384 -24.16 8.90 -23.51
N GLY A 385 -24.20 8.43 -22.26
CA GLY A 385 -25.43 8.30 -21.47
C GLY A 385 -26.33 7.10 -21.81
N LYS A 386 -26.00 6.30 -22.83
CA LYS A 386 -26.75 5.09 -23.19
C LYS A 386 -26.09 3.83 -22.63
N ILE A 387 -26.92 2.94 -22.07
CA ILE A 387 -26.48 1.65 -21.54
C ILE A 387 -26.14 0.70 -22.70
N GLN A 388 -24.97 0.07 -22.64
CA GLN A 388 -24.48 -0.93 -23.58
C GLN A 388 -24.56 -2.33 -22.96
N ARG A 389 -24.62 -3.36 -23.81
CA ARG A 389 -24.59 -4.77 -23.39
C ARG A 389 -23.17 -5.35 -23.56
N PRO A 390 -22.35 -5.37 -22.51
CA PRO A 390 -21.02 -5.98 -22.59
C PRO A 390 -21.09 -7.50 -22.53
N PHE A 391 -19.99 -8.15 -22.88
CA PHE A 391 -19.75 -9.54 -22.50
C PHE A 391 -19.29 -9.58 -21.03
N LYS A 392 -20.02 -10.26 -20.15
CA LYS A 392 -19.63 -10.48 -18.75
C LYS A 392 -19.17 -11.93 -18.57
N GLN A 393 -17.97 -12.11 -18.04
CA GLN A 393 -17.46 -13.42 -17.66
C GLN A 393 -17.99 -13.84 -16.29
N ASP A 394 -18.18 -15.14 -16.11
CA ASP A 394 -18.56 -15.68 -14.80
C ASP A 394 -17.50 -15.32 -13.73
N PRO A 395 -17.91 -15.06 -12.48
CA PRO A 395 -16.98 -14.74 -11.41
C PRO A 395 -15.95 -15.86 -11.18
N GLN A 396 -14.67 -15.50 -11.26
CA GLN A 396 -13.56 -16.37 -10.87
C GLN A 396 -13.33 -16.28 -9.36
N HIS A 397 -13.19 -17.43 -8.71
CA HIS A 397 -12.92 -17.53 -7.27
C HIS A 397 -11.41 -17.55 -6.99
N HIS A 398 -11.00 -16.81 -5.96
CA HIS A 398 -9.61 -16.74 -5.50
C HIS A 398 -9.44 -17.46 -4.16
N VAL A 399 -8.22 -17.90 -3.86
CA VAL A 399 -7.88 -18.64 -2.63
C VAL A 399 -8.13 -17.82 -1.37
N ASN A 400 -8.04 -16.49 -1.46
CA ASN A 400 -8.32 -15.56 -0.36
C ASN A 400 -9.84 -15.35 -0.11
N GLY A 401 -10.72 -16.07 -0.82
CA GLY A 401 -12.17 -15.93 -0.69
C GLY A 401 -12.78 -14.73 -1.42
N SER A 402 -11.97 -13.90 -2.10
CA SER A 402 -12.46 -12.88 -3.03
C SER A 402 -12.87 -13.52 -4.36
N GLN A 403 -13.67 -12.81 -5.14
CA GLN A 403 -13.99 -13.14 -6.52
C GLN A 403 -13.55 -12.00 -7.43
N SER A 404 -13.34 -12.31 -8.71
CA SER A 404 -13.19 -11.30 -9.75
C SER A 404 -14.06 -11.63 -10.97
N THR A 405 -14.73 -10.62 -11.53
CA THR A 405 -15.44 -10.75 -12.81
C THR A 405 -14.91 -9.71 -13.79
N ARG A 406 -14.90 -10.04 -15.07
CA ARG A 406 -14.49 -9.14 -16.16
C ARG A 406 -15.70 -8.85 -17.04
N SER A 407 -15.97 -7.57 -17.23
CA SER A 407 -16.92 -7.07 -18.21
C SER A 407 -16.18 -6.43 -19.37
N ILE A 408 -16.33 -6.97 -20.57
CA ILE A 408 -15.61 -6.56 -21.78
C ILE A 408 -16.58 -5.83 -22.71
N LEU A 409 -16.23 -4.60 -23.07
CA LEU A 409 -16.96 -3.75 -24.01
C LEU A 409 -16.16 -3.61 -25.31
N GLU A 410 -16.75 -4.01 -26.43
CA GLU A 410 -16.22 -3.73 -27.76
C GLU A 410 -16.60 -2.30 -28.19
N VAL A 411 -15.62 -1.52 -28.65
CA VAL A 411 -15.79 -0.11 -29.05
C VAL A 411 -15.07 0.15 -30.37
N SER A 412 -15.54 1.10 -31.17
CA SER A 412 -14.84 1.45 -32.41
C SER A 412 -13.58 2.28 -32.13
N GLY A 413 -12.53 2.07 -32.93
CA GLY A 413 -11.30 2.88 -32.83
C GLY A 413 -11.54 4.38 -33.01
N LYS A 414 -12.55 4.76 -33.81
CA LYS A 414 -12.96 6.16 -34.01
C LYS A 414 -13.43 6.80 -32.69
N MET A 415 -14.33 6.14 -31.96
CA MET A 415 -14.85 6.68 -30.69
C MET A 415 -13.74 6.83 -29.64
N TRP A 416 -12.84 5.85 -29.55
CA TRP A 416 -11.69 5.93 -28.64
C TRP A 416 -10.77 7.11 -28.98
N ASN A 417 -10.47 7.30 -30.27
CA ASN A 417 -9.63 8.40 -30.76
C ASN A 417 -10.29 9.78 -30.66
N GLU A 418 -11.62 9.86 -30.56
CA GLU A 418 -12.39 11.09 -30.30
C GLU A 418 -12.50 11.42 -28.80
N PHE A 419 -11.75 10.72 -27.94
CA PHE A 419 -11.74 10.95 -26.48
C PHE A 419 -13.12 10.74 -25.82
N VAL A 420 -13.95 9.86 -26.38
CA VAL A 420 -15.24 9.50 -25.78
C VAL A 420 -15.01 8.88 -24.39
N VAL A 421 -15.87 9.25 -23.44
CA VAL A 421 -15.84 8.73 -22.07
C VAL A 421 -16.71 7.47 -21.98
N PHE A 422 -16.11 6.39 -21.50
CA PHE A 422 -16.74 5.11 -21.24
C PHE A 422 -16.84 4.91 -19.73
N THR A 423 -18.06 4.69 -19.22
CA THR A 423 -18.30 4.53 -17.79
C THR A 423 -18.69 3.10 -17.48
N CYS A 424 -17.97 2.42 -16.58
CA CYS A 424 -18.42 1.16 -16.01
C CYS A 424 -19.16 1.43 -14.71
N GLU A 425 -20.43 1.04 -14.64
CA GLU A 425 -21.28 1.14 -13.46
C GLU A 425 -21.46 -0.23 -12.83
N VAL A 426 -21.12 -0.32 -11.55
CA VAL A 426 -21.19 -1.53 -10.74
C VAL A 426 -22.12 -1.26 -9.57
N LYS A 427 -23.19 -2.05 -9.47
CA LYS A 427 -24.19 -1.90 -8.41
C LYS A 427 -24.49 -3.23 -7.77
N HIS A 428 -24.22 -3.32 -6.47
CA HIS A 428 -24.67 -4.43 -5.64
C HIS A 428 -26.20 -4.39 -5.49
N PHE A 429 -26.84 -5.56 -5.54
CA PHE A 429 -28.29 -5.70 -5.39
C PHE A 429 -28.86 -4.98 -4.15
N CYS A 430 -28.18 -5.06 -3.01
CA CYS A 430 -28.59 -4.42 -1.75
C CYS A 430 -28.09 -2.98 -1.56
N SER A 431 -27.41 -2.39 -2.55
CA SER A 431 -26.86 -1.03 -2.43
C SER A 431 -27.77 -0.02 -3.13
N THR A 432 -28.06 1.09 -2.45
CA THR A 432 -28.68 2.26 -3.08
C THR A 432 -27.68 2.99 -3.99
N ASN A 433 -26.41 3.05 -3.58
CA ASN A 433 -25.33 3.70 -4.31
C ASN A 433 -24.80 2.81 -5.43
N THR A 434 -24.53 3.43 -6.57
CA THR A 434 -23.86 2.81 -7.71
C THR A 434 -22.41 3.26 -7.73
N GLN A 435 -21.47 2.32 -7.71
CA GLN A 435 -20.06 2.61 -7.90
C GLN A 435 -19.78 2.74 -9.39
N GLN A 436 -18.99 3.71 -9.79
CA GLN A 436 -18.66 3.89 -11.20
C GLN A 436 -17.23 4.34 -11.38
N GLN A 437 -16.62 3.92 -12.49
CA GLN A 437 -15.33 4.40 -12.94
C GLN A 437 -15.43 4.82 -14.40
N ASN A 438 -14.60 5.78 -14.80
CA ASN A 438 -14.56 6.31 -16.15
C ASN A 438 -13.21 6.02 -16.81
N ILE A 439 -13.24 5.64 -18.08
CA ILE A 439 -12.05 5.50 -18.91
C ILE A 439 -12.26 6.24 -20.23
N SER A 440 -11.22 6.93 -20.69
CA SER A 440 -11.16 7.57 -21.99
C SER A 440 -9.70 7.62 -22.43
N LYS A 441 -9.47 7.81 -23.72
CA LYS A 441 -8.13 8.04 -24.23
C LYS A 441 -7.53 9.30 -23.59
N THR A 442 -6.27 9.23 -23.17
CA THR A 442 -5.60 10.42 -22.61
C THR A 442 -5.37 11.46 -23.70
N ARG A 443 -5.48 12.74 -23.34
CA ARG A 443 -5.15 13.88 -24.21
C ARG A 443 -3.67 14.25 -24.17
N ASP A 444 -2.97 13.83 -23.12
CA ASP A 444 -1.56 14.13 -22.91
C ASP A 444 -0.76 12.83 -22.67
N PRO A 445 -0.56 12.01 -23.71
CA PRO A 445 0.21 10.78 -23.58
C PRO A 445 1.71 11.08 -23.54
N LYS A 446 2.44 10.47 -22.59
CA LYS A 446 3.90 10.62 -22.45
C LYS A 446 4.62 9.45 -23.11
N LYS A 447 5.65 9.75 -23.90
CA LYS A 447 6.46 8.75 -24.62
C LYS A 447 7.40 7.99 -23.66
N PRO A 448 7.48 6.64 -23.75
CA PRO A 448 8.44 5.89 -22.94
C PRO A 448 9.88 6.24 -23.31
N THR A 449 10.73 6.33 -22.29
CA THR A 449 12.18 6.26 -22.45
C THR A 449 12.62 4.82 -22.26
N VAL A 450 13.36 4.28 -23.22
CA VAL A 450 13.78 2.87 -23.26
C VAL A 450 15.29 2.81 -23.23
N ARG A 451 15.87 2.01 -22.33
CA ARG A 451 17.31 1.81 -22.20
C ARG A 451 17.61 0.34 -21.95
N ILE A 452 18.56 -0.24 -22.67
CA ILE A 452 19.07 -1.58 -22.39
C ILE A 452 20.34 -1.47 -21.54
N LEU A 453 20.34 -2.14 -20.39
CA LEU A 453 21.53 -2.35 -19.57
C LEU A 453 22.24 -3.62 -20.02
N ARG A 454 23.54 -3.49 -20.27
CA ARG A 454 24.42 -4.60 -20.59
C ARG A 454 24.95 -5.26 -19.30
N PRO A 455 25.10 -6.59 -19.27
CA PRO A 455 25.87 -7.30 -18.25
C PRO A 455 27.28 -6.74 -18.12
N ALA A 456 27.89 -6.88 -16.94
CA ALA A 456 29.30 -6.56 -16.78
C ALA A 456 30.16 -7.60 -17.54
N ASP A 457 31.31 -7.17 -18.05
CA ASP A 457 32.19 -8.06 -18.82
C ASP A 457 32.61 -9.30 -18.04
N ILE A 458 32.83 -9.16 -16.73
CA ILE A 458 33.16 -10.29 -15.85
C ILE A 458 32.07 -11.35 -15.80
N ASP A 459 30.80 -10.93 -15.86
CA ASP A 459 29.65 -11.85 -15.88
C ASP A 459 29.51 -12.55 -17.24
N LEU A 460 30.14 -12.02 -18.30
CA LEU A 460 30.16 -12.65 -19.62
C LEU A 460 31.26 -13.72 -19.75
N PHE A 461 32.32 -13.65 -18.96
CA PHE A 461 33.42 -14.62 -18.97
C PHE A 461 33.08 -15.93 -18.22
N ASP A 462 32.24 -15.87 -17.18
CA ASP A 462 31.96 -16.99 -16.26
C ASP A 462 30.52 -17.54 -16.30
N ALA A 463 29.57 -16.92 -17.02
CA ALA A 463 28.16 -17.29 -16.93
C ALA A 463 27.67 -18.33 -17.95
N PHE A 464 26.91 -19.31 -17.46
CA PHE A 464 26.16 -20.29 -18.26
C PHE A 464 24.87 -19.72 -18.88
N ASN A 465 24.39 -18.56 -18.44
CA ASN A 465 23.24 -17.80 -18.97
C ASN A 465 23.42 -16.31 -18.64
N THR A 466 23.29 -15.42 -19.62
CA THR A 466 23.36 -13.97 -19.41
C THR A 466 22.00 -13.33 -19.67
N SER A 467 21.74 -12.14 -19.12
CA SER A 467 20.46 -11.46 -19.29
C SER A 467 20.61 -9.99 -19.68
N LEU A 468 19.81 -9.54 -20.65
CA LEU A 468 19.68 -8.12 -20.97
C LEU A 468 18.49 -7.55 -20.23
N LEU A 469 18.70 -6.41 -19.57
CA LEU A 469 17.64 -5.70 -18.86
C LEU A 469 17.23 -4.45 -19.64
N CYS A 470 16.01 -4.43 -20.16
CA CYS A 470 15.39 -3.27 -20.77
C CYS A 470 14.60 -2.47 -19.72
N LEU A 471 15.08 -1.29 -19.38
CA LEU A 471 14.41 -0.33 -18.49
C LEU A 471 13.52 0.59 -19.31
N ILE A 472 12.25 0.72 -18.89
CA ILE A 472 11.24 1.51 -19.56
C ILE A 472 10.59 2.44 -18.53
N PHE A 473 10.67 3.75 -18.73
CA PHE A 473 10.19 4.71 -17.73
C PHE A 473 9.65 6.00 -18.36
N GLY A 474 8.86 6.74 -17.57
CA GLY A 474 8.33 8.05 -17.93
C GLY A 474 7.15 8.02 -18.91
N PHE A 475 6.53 6.87 -19.14
CA PHE A 475 5.39 6.76 -20.05
C PHE A 475 4.06 7.01 -19.34
N PHE A 476 3.06 7.44 -20.10
CA PHE A 476 1.69 7.61 -19.62
C PHE A 476 0.73 7.51 -20.80
N PRO A 477 -0.36 6.75 -20.71
CA PRO A 477 -0.87 6.04 -19.53
C PRO A 477 -0.18 4.68 -19.31
N SER A 478 -0.69 3.84 -18.41
CA SER A 478 -0.04 2.58 -18.00
C SER A 478 -0.08 1.47 -19.05
N GLY A 479 -0.91 1.60 -20.09
CA GLY A 479 -1.05 0.61 -21.15
C GLY A 479 0.20 0.55 -22.04
N ILE A 480 0.94 -0.55 -21.98
CA ILE A 480 2.21 -0.74 -22.70
C ILE A 480 2.38 -2.18 -23.15
N PHE A 481 3.07 -2.39 -24.27
CA PHE A 481 3.39 -3.70 -24.80
C PHE A 481 4.87 -3.76 -25.19
N VAL A 482 5.56 -4.82 -24.77
CA VAL A 482 7.02 -4.93 -24.88
C VAL A 482 7.39 -6.30 -25.45
N GLU A 483 8.17 -6.27 -26.53
CA GLU A 483 8.71 -7.43 -27.22
C GLU A 483 10.22 -7.28 -27.42
N TRP A 484 10.89 -8.41 -27.66
CA TRP A 484 12.30 -8.43 -28.04
C TRP A 484 12.48 -8.95 -29.46
N THR A 485 13.42 -8.36 -30.19
CA THR A 485 13.81 -8.82 -31.52
C THR A 485 15.31 -9.05 -31.62
N LEU A 486 15.73 -10.06 -32.37
CA LEU A 486 17.11 -10.33 -32.74
C LEU A 486 17.27 -10.10 -34.25
N ASN A 487 18.11 -9.14 -34.65
CA ASN A 487 18.31 -8.76 -36.06
C ASN A 487 16.98 -8.44 -36.80
N GLY A 488 16.02 -7.86 -36.08
CA GLY A 488 14.69 -7.55 -36.58
C GLY A 488 13.70 -8.71 -36.59
N THR A 489 14.10 -9.92 -36.19
CA THR A 489 13.19 -11.08 -36.04
C THR A 489 12.64 -11.16 -34.62
N LEU A 490 11.34 -11.43 -34.47
CA LEU A 490 10.67 -11.48 -33.17
C LEU A 490 11.14 -12.70 -32.36
N LEU A 491 11.58 -12.47 -31.12
CA LEU A 491 11.95 -13.53 -30.19
C LEU A 491 10.71 -14.14 -29.52
N ASN A 492 10.81 -15.41 -29.14
CA ASN A 492 9.72 -16.12 -28.48
C ASN A 492 9.46 -15.52 -27.09
N SER A 493 8.18 -15.32 -26.72
CA SER A 493 7.77 -14.80 -25.41
C SER A 493 8.27 -15.63 -24.23
N SER A 494 8.66 -16.89 -24.44
CA SER A 494 9.28 -17.71 -23.39
C SER A 494 10.71 -17.30 -23.02
N GLN A 495 11.37 -16.48 -23.84
CA GLN A 495 12.77 -16.08 -23.64
C GLN A 495 12.91 -14.80 -22.80
N PHE A 496 11.83 -14.03 -22.65
CA PHE A 496 11.84 -12.78 -21.89
C PHE A 496 10.68 -12.68 -20.91
N THR A 497 10.88 -11.94 -19.83
CA THR A 497 9.87 -11.68 -18.80
C THR A 497 9.63 -10.19 -18.66
N ASN A 498 8.36 -9.78 -18.70
CA ASN A 498 7.94 -8.40 -18.50
C ASN A 498 7.45 -8.22 -17.06
N SER A 499 7.96 -7.22 -16.35
CA SER A 499 7.52 -6.88 -15.00
C SER A 499 6.11 -6.26 -15.00
N PRO A 500 5.42 -6.21 -13.85
CA PRO A 500 4.28 -5.33 -13.66
C PRO A 500 4.65 -3.86 -13.92
N VAL A 501 3.66 -3.07 -14.32
CA VAL A 501 3.79 -1.61 -14.48
C VAL A 501 3.60 -0.94 -13.12
N VAL A 502 4.52 -0.04 -12.76
CA VAL A 502 4.54 0.66 -11.47
C VAL A 502 4.44 2.17 -11.71
N ALA A 503 3.69 2.87 -10.87
CA ALA A 503 3.62 4.33 -10.91
C ALA A 503 4.86 4.95 -10.26
N HIS A 504 5.45 5.96 -10.90
CA HIS A 504 6.62 6.65 -10.37
C HIS A 504 6.19 7.92 -9.58
N PRO A 505 6.83 8.24 -8.43
CA PRO A 505 6.45 9.39 -7.60
C PRO A 505 6.50 10.75 -8.33
N SER A 506 7.45 10.93 -9.25
CA SER A 506 7.58 12.14 -10.09
C SER A 506 6.56 12.20 -11.25
N GLY A 507 5.64 11.23 -11.31
CA GLY A 507 4.62 11.09 -12.34
C GLY A 507 5.03 10.16 -13.49
N GLY A 508 4.02 9.55 -14.11
CA GLY A 508 4.20 8.54 -15.16
C GLY A 508 4.42 7.14 -14.61
N PHE A 509 4.67 6.20 -15.52
CA PHE A 509 4.80 4.78 -15.24
C PHE A 509 6.18 4.26 -15.64
N SER A 510 6.58 3.16 -15.01
CA SER A 510 7.81 2.43 -15.29
C SER A 510 7.57 0.92 -15.28
N MET A 511 8.41 0.21 -16.02
CA MET A 511 8.48 -1.24 -16.01
C MET A 511 9.85 -1.70 -16.53
N HIS A 512 10.16 -2.98 -16.43
CA HIS A 512 11.33 -3.55 -17.07
C HIS A 512 11.03 -4.88 -17.76
N SER A 513 11.82 -5.19 -18.77
CA SER A 513 11.81 -6.49 -19.44
C SER A 513 13.18 -7.13 -19.34
N SER A 514 13.24 -8.40 -18.93
CA SER A 514 14.47 -9.17 -18.83
C SER A 514 14.49 -10.25 -19.90
N LEU A 515 15.46 -10.19 -20.82
CA LEU A 515 15.69 -11.21 -21.84
C LEU A 515 16.82 -12.14 -21.39
N MET A 516 16.56 -13.44 -21.37
CA MET A 516 17.56 -14.46 -21.08
C MET A 516 18.23 -14.92 -22.39
N ILE A 517 19.56 -14.82 -22.46
CA ILE A 517 20.36 -15.25 -23.61
C ILE A 517 21.11 -16.55 -23.22
N PRO A 518 20.74 -17.69 -23.82
CA PRO A 518 21.41 -18.97 -23.57
C PRO A 518 22.77 -19.04 -24.30
N VAL A 519 23.76 -19.69 -23.68
CA VAL A 519 25.14 -19.82 -24.23
C VAL A 519 25.21 -20.52 -25.59
N SER A 520 24.23 -21.39 -25.90
CA SER A 520 24.14 -22.04 -27.22
C SER A 520 23.83 -21.06 -28.36
N GLN A 521 23.31 -19.86 -28.04
CA GLN A 521 23.04 -18.76 -28.95
C GLN A 521 24.03 -17.62 -28.73
N ASN A 522 25.34 -17.92 -28.85
CA ASN A 522 26.37 -16.90 -29.06
C ASN A 522 26.27 -16.30 -30.48
N GLU A 523 25.06 -15.91 -30.86
CA GLU A 523 24.78 -15.25 -32.13
C GLU A 523 25.16 -13.79 -31.97
N THR A 524 26.21 -13.39 -32.68
CA THR A 524 26.50 -11.98 -32.95
C THR A 524 25.29 -11.37 -33.65
N GLY A 525 24.60 -10.47 -32.96
CA GLY A 525 23.39 -9.86 -33.48
C GLY A 525 22.94 -8.65 -32.67
N MET A 526 22.04 -7.88 -33.28
CA MET A 526 21.44 -6.70 -32.68
C MET A 526 20.19 -7.10 -31.91
N TYR A 527 20.30 -7.13 -30.59
CA TYR A 527 19.18 -7.33 -29.68
C TYR A 527 18.46 -6.02 -29.48
N SER A 528 17.15 -5.99 -29.73
CA SER A 528 16.35 -4.79 -29.61
C SER A 528 15.12 -5.00 -28.74
N CYS A 529 14.94 -4.12 -27.76
CA CYS A 529 13.74 -4.03 -26.93
C CYS A 529 12.76 -3.08 -27.62
N VAL A 530 11.63 -3.60 -28.10
CA VAL A 530 10.64 -2.89 -28.91
C VAL A 530 9.41 -2.62 -28.04
N VAL A 531 9.12 -1.34 -27.83
CA VAL A 531 8.08 -0.87 -26.91
C VAL A 531 6.96 -0.19 -27.68
N SER A 532 5.79 -0.80 -27.66
CA SER A 532 4.55 -0.25 -28.24
C SER A 532 3.73 0.44 -27.16
N HIS A 533 3.42 1.71 -27.39
CA HIS A 533 2.67 2.55 -26.44
C HIS A 533 1.86 3.60 -27.20
N GLU A 534 0.66 3.94 -26.71
CA GLU A 534 -0.31 4.76 -27.45
C GLU A 534 0.14 6.21 -27.73
N SER A 535 1.17 6.69 -27.03
CA SER A 535 1.80 7.99 -27.29
C SER A 535 2.49 8.08 -28.66
N SER A 536 2.71 6.96 -29.34
CA SER A 536 3.39 6.91 -30.63
C SER A 536 2.75 5.88 -31.55
N GLN A 537 2.64 6.22 -32.84
CA GLN A 537 2.20 5.26 -33.87
C GLN A 537 3.31 4.26 -34.23
N VAL A 538 4.57 4.61 -33.95
CA VAL A 538 5.75 3.79 -34.20
C VAL A 538 6.30 3.31 -32.85
N PRO A 539 6.67 2.02 -32.71
CA PRO A 539 7.31 1.52 -31.51
C PRO A 539 8.59 2.28 -31.16
N VAL A 540 8.86 2.42 -29.86
CA VAL A 540 10.12 2.96 -29.35
C VAL A 540 11.08 1.80 -29.14
N THR A 541 12.23 1.85 -29.80
CA THR A 541 13.19 0.74 -29.79
C THR A 541 14.51 1.19 -29.18
N ALA A 542 15.06 0.38 -28.28
CA ALA A 542 16.45 0.44 -27.86
C ALA A 542 17.18 -0.81 -28.34
N SER A 543 18.41 -0.67 -28.83
CA SER A 543 19.17 -1.76 -29.43
C SER A 543 20.57 -1.85 -28.85
N VAL A 544 21.11 -3.07 -28.79
CA VAL A 544 22.48 -3.36 -28.38
C VAL A 544 23.08 -4.44 -29.27
N GLU A 545 24.34 -4.24 -29.65
CA GLU A 545 25.14 -5.15 -30.47
C GLU A 545 26.39 -5.60 -29.69
N ASN A 546 27.10 -6.61 -30.21
CA ASN A 546 28.44 -7.00 -29.76
C ASN A 546 28.53 -7.35 -28.27
N ILE A 547 27.50 -8.03 -27.74
CA ILE A 547 27.39 -8.38 -26.31
C ILE A 547 28.56 -9.26 -25.86
N PHE A 548 29.05 -10.15 -26.72
CA PHE A 548 30.15 -11.07 -26.42
C PHE A 548 31.51 -10.66 -27.01
N GLU A 549 31.64 -9.46 -27.58
CA GLU A 549 32.90 -9.05 -28.25
C GLU A 549 34.07 -8.93 -27.25
N SER A 550 33.79 -8.62 -25.98
CA SER A 550 34.79 -8.59 -24.92
C SER A 550 35.25 -9.99 -24.50
N THR A 551 34.50 -11.06 -24.73
CA THR A 551 34.91 -12.43 -24.33
C THR A 551 35.93 -13.04 -25.28
N VAL A 552 36.06 -12.50 -26.50
CA VAL A 552 37.04 -12.96 -27.49
C VAL A 552 38.42 -12.39 -27.17
N HIS A 553 39.37 -13.26 -26.82
CA HIS A 553 40.76 -12.89 -26.59
C HIS A 553 41.40 -12.33 -27.87
N THR A 554 41.85 -11.07 -27.82
CA THR A 554 42.55 -10.40 -28.93
C THR A 554 43.86 -9.80 -28.45
N ALA A 555 44.92 -10.01 -29.24
CA ALA A 555 46.23 -9.46 -28.92
C ALA A 555 46.26 -7.93 -29.08
N PRO A 556 46.99 -7.19 -28.23
CA PRO A 556 47.10 -5.74 -28.36
C PRO A 556 47.80 -5.33 -29.65
N LEU A 557 47.30 -4.30 -30.30
CA LEU A 557 48.07 -3.53 -31.26
C LEU A 557 48.86 -2.48 -30.48
N ALA A 558 50.15 -2.73 -30.30
CA ALA A 558 51.04 -1.83 -29.58
C ALA A 558 51.76 -0.90 -30.56
N GLU A 559 51.78 0.40 -30.25
CA GLU A 559 52.44 1.44 -31.01
C GLU A 559 53.28 2.32 -30.08
N LEU A 560 54.49 2.67 -30.51
CA LEU A 560 55.42 3.49 -29.75
C LEU A 560 55.57 4.85 -30.43
N LEU A 561 55.16 5.90 -29.72
CA LEU A 561 55.07 7.27 -30.20
C LEU A 561 56.01 8.19 -29.42
N GLN A 562 56.55 9.20 -30.10
CA GLN A 562 57.37 10.25 -29.48
C GLN A 562 56.53 11.51 -29.29
N SER A 563 56.54 12.05 -28.06
CA SER A 563 55.90 13.31 -27.68
C SER A 563 56.96 14.37 -27.36
N VAL A 564 56.56 15.64 -27.27
CA VAL A 564 57.45 16.76 -26.92
C VAL A 564 58.10 16.61 -25.54
N ASN A 565 57.44 15.91 -24.61
CA ASN A 565 57.86 15.76 -23.21
C ASN A 565 58.09 14.30 -22.77
N GLY A 566 58.28 13.37 -23.70
CA GLY A 566 58.44 11.95 -23.36
C GLY A 566 58.09 10.96 -24.47
N LEU A 567 58.01 9.69 -24.10
CA LEU A 567 57.57 8.59 -24.95
C LEU A 567 56.19 8.10 -24.53
N VAL A 568 55.37 7.71 -25.51
CA VAL A 568 54.03 7.14 -25.29
C VAL A 568 53.98 5.77 -25.92
N CYS A 569 53.58 4.77 -25.15
CA CYS A 569 53.28 3.44 -25.66
C CYS A 569 51.77 3.22 -25.61
N LEU A 570 51.15 3.11 -26.77
CA LEU A 570 49.71 2.90 -26.93
C LEU A 570 49.46 1.42 -27.20
N ALA A 571 48.67 0.76 -26.36
CA ALA A 571 48.12 -0.57 -26.66
C ALA A 571 46.63 -0.42 -26.98
N SER A 572 46.18 -0.94 -28.11
CA SER A 572 44.78 -0.84 -28.56
C SER A 572 44.25 -2.19 -29.04
N ALA A 573 42.93 -2.28 -29.25
CA ALA A 573 42.24 -3.45 -29.81
C ALA A 573 42.42 -4.79 -29.03
N PHE A 574 42.77 -4.75 -27.74
CA PHE A 574 43.00 -5.96 -26.95
C PHE A 574 41.79 -6.39 -26.12
N SER A 575 41.76 -7.67 -25.75
CA SER A 575 40.86 -8.23 -24.73
C SER A 575 41.48 -9.52 -24.17
N PRO A 576 41.42 -9.80 -22.85
CA PRO A 576 40.67 -9.14 -21.77
C PRO A 576 41.30 -7.80 -21.32
N PRO A 577 40.65 -7.01 -20.43
CA PRO A 577 41.22 -5.74 -19.96
C PRO A 577 42.51 -5.91 -19.15
N SER A 578 42.84 -7.12 -18.70
CA SER A 578 44.04 -7.42 -17.94
C SER A 578 45.30 -7.37 -18.82
N ILE A 579 45.99 -6.24 -18.79
CA ILE A 579 47.23 -5.97 -19.53
C ILE A 579 48.23 -5.22 -18.64
N ASN A 580 49.52 -5.39 -18.88
CA ASN A 580 50.57 -4.69 -18.14
C ASN A 580 51.58 -4.05 -19.11
N ILE A 581 51.82 -2.75 -18.98
CA ILE A 581 52.81 -2.02 -19.78
C ILE A 581 53.92 -1.51 -18.86
N THR A 582 55.16 -1.90 -19.14
CA THR A 582 56.36 -1.46 -18.43
C THR A 582 57.41 -0.92 -19.39
N TRP A 583 58.36 -0.13 -18.87
CA TRP A 583 59.43 0.48 -19.66
C TRP A 583 60.80 -0.06 -19.25
N LEU A 584 61.66 -0.31 -20.22
CA LEU A 584 63.04 -0.73 -20.00
C LEU A 584 64.00 0.27 -20.66
N LEU A 585 65.13 0.53 -20.01
CA LEU A 585 66.31 1.18 -20.60
C LEU A 585 67.38 0.11 -20.76
N GLY A 586 67.69 -0.28 -22.00
CA GLY A 586 68.50 -1.46 -22.28
C GLY A 586 67.85 -2.73 -21.73
N MET A 587 68.36 -3.24 -20.60
CA MET A 587 67.86 -4.44 -19.91
C MET A 587 67.24 -4.15 -18.53
N SER A 588 67.27 -2.89 -18.07
CA SER A 588 66.83 -2.51 -16.72
C SER A 588 65.45 -1.86 -16.76
N GLU A 589 64.56 -2.25 -15.85
CA GLU A 589 63.21 -1.68 -15.75
C GLU A 589 63.23 -0.28 -15.13
N LEU A 590 62.51 0.65 -15.77
CA LEU A 590 62.38 2.03 -15.31
C LEU A 590 61.20 2.14 -14.34
N PRO A 591 61.36 2.76 -13.16
CA PRO A 591 60.28 2.87 -12.19
C PRO A 591 59.34 4.07 -12.39
N TYR A 592 59.68 5.01 -13.28
CA TYR A 592 58.98 6.28 -13.44
C TYR A 592 58.18 6.34 -14.75
N TYR A 593 56.98 5.76 -14.76
CA TYR A 593 56.03 5.88 -15.87
C TYR A 593 54.61 5.96 -15.35
N THR A 594 53.68 6.40 -16.18
CA THR A 594 52.26 6.50 -15.82
C THR A 594 51.41 5.73 -16.82
N ASN A 595 50.67 4.75 -16.32
CA ASN A 595 49.72 3.96 -17.10
C ASN A 595 48.31 4.52 -16.92
N THR A 596 47.55 4.65 -18.01
CA THR A 596 46.11 4.85 -17.92
C THR A 596 45.40 3.55 -17.55
N LYS A 597 44.20 3.63 -17.00
CA LYS A 597 43.34 2.44 -16.88
C LYS A 597 42.88 2.01 -18.29
N PRO A 598 42.75 0.70 -18.56
CA PRO A 598 42.12 0.21 -19.79
C PRO A 598 40.73 0.81 -19.96
N ALA A 599 40.52 1.48 -21.09
CA ALA A 599 39.24 2.05 -21.50
C ALA A 599 38.69 1.24 -22.68
N LYS A 600 37.37 1.19 -22.80
CA LYS A 600 36.69 0.41 -23.84
C LYS A 600 36.36 1.31 -25.03
N ASP A 601 36.63 0.83 -26.24
CA ASP A 601 36.27 1.48 -27.49
C ASP A 601 34.80 1.21 -27.89
N PRO A 602 34.25 1.89 -28.91
CA PRO A 602 32.88 1.66 -29.37
C PRO A 602 32.62 0.23 -29.89
N VAL A 603 33.66 -0.49 -30.28
CA VAL A 603 33.60 -1.86 -30.82
C VAL A 603 33.56 -2.89 -29.68
N GLY A 604 33.95 -2.51 -28.46
CA GLY A 604 33.96 -3.37 -27.28
C GLY A 604 35.34 -3.93 -26.91
N LYS A 605 36.41 -3.50 -27.58
CA LYS A 605 37.80 -3.84 -27.25
C LYS A 605 38.42 -2.77 -26.34
N TYR A 606 39.54 -3.10 -25.72
CA TYR A 606 40.22 -2.21 -24.79
C TYR A 606 41.41 -1.50 -25.43
N PHE A 607 41.67 -0.29 -24.96
CA PHE A 607 42.89 0.47 -25.22
C PHE A 607 43.42 1.08 -23.92
N MET A 608 44.74 1.25 -23.84
CA MET A 608 45.40 1.98 -22.78
C MET A 608 46.70 2.59 -23.30
N GLN A 609 47.20 3.61 -22.61
CA GLN A 609 48.49 4.20 -22.93
C GLN A 609 49.37 4.27 -21.69
N SER A 610 50.67 4.16 -21.92
CA SER A 610 51.72 4.39 -20.92
C SER A 610 52.56 5.58 -21.35
N HIS A 611 52.76 6.54 -20.45
CA HIS A 611 53.60 7.70 -20.68
C HIS A 611 54.88 7.62 -19.85
N LEU A 612 56.02 7.69 -20.52
CA LEU A 612 57.35 7.81 -19.93
C LEU A 612 57.85 9.26 -20.11
N PRO A 613 57.84 10.08 -19.05
CA PRO A 613 58.36 11.45 -19.14
C PRO A 613 59.88 11.43 -19.36
N LEU A 614 60.36 12.22 -20.32
CA LEU A 614 61.79 12.41 -20.59
C LEU A 614 62.09 13.90 -20.75
N LEU A 615 63.17 14.39 -20.14
CA LEU A 615 63.71 15.73 -20.42
C LEU A 615 64.58 15.68 -21.69
N SER A 616 64.59 16.75 -22.48
CA SER A 616 65.40 16.82 -23.71
C SER A 616 66.91 16.65 -23.46
N SER A 617 67.37 16.86 -22.22
CA SER A 617 68.74 16.61 -21.74
C SER A 617 69.06 15.15 -21.46
N ASP A 618 68.05 14.33 -21.16
CA ASP A 618 68.23 12.96 -20.65
C ASP A 618 68.25 11.94 -21.77
N TRP A 619 67.89 12.34 -22.99
CA TRP A 619 67.89 11.47 -24.16
C TRP A 619 69.26 11.49 -24.85
N VAL A 620 70.18 10.68 -24.34
CA VAL A 620 71.54 10.55 -24.87
C VAL A 620 71.55 9.69 -26.14
N SER A 621 72.42 10.04 -27.10
CA SER A 621 72.55 9.29 -28.35
C SER A 621 73.09 7.88 -28.06
N GLY A 622 72.36 6.83 -28.46
CA GLY A 622 72.74 5.42 -28.27
C GLY A 622 71.92 4.66 -27.22
N GLU A 623 71.12 5.36 -26.39
CA GLU A 623 70.20 4.71 -25.46
C GLU A 623 68.96 4.17 -26.17
N VAL A 624 68.57 2.93 -25.81
CA VAL A 624 67.39 2.24 -26.35
C VAL A 624 66.35 2.12 -25.25
N TYR A 625 65.23 2.81 -25.43
CA TYR A 625 64.05 2.67 -24.59
C TYR A 625 63.12 1.63 -25.20
N THR A 626 62.66 0.70 -24.36
CA THR A 626 61.79 -0.40 -24.78
C THR A 626 60.48 -0.34 -24.00
N CYS A 627 59.36 -0.24 -24.71
CA CYS A 627 58.04 -0.51 -24.14
C CYS A 627 57.77 -2.02 -24.17
N LYS A 628 57.52 -2.61 -23.01
CA LYS A 628 57.12 -4.01 -22.85
C LYS A 628 55.64 -4.10 -22.52
N VAL A 629 54.86 -4.61 -23.47
CA VAL A 629 53.42 -4.87 -23.32
C VAL A 629 53.20 -6.35 -23.04
N SER A 630 52.71 -6.68 -21.86
CA SER A 630 52.43 -8.06 -21.42
C SER A 630 50.93 -8.30 -21.33
N HIS A 631 50.43 -9.27 -22.09
CA HIS A 631 49.02 -9.64 -22.18
C HIS A 631 48.85 -11.16 -22.17
N VAL A 632 47.65 -11.68 -21.89
CA VAL A 632 47.39 -13.14 -21.88
C VAL A 632 47.72 -13.82 -23.21
N THR A 633 47.63 -13.08 -24.32
CA THR A 633 47.96 -13.58 -25.67
C THR A 633 49.47 -13.54 -25.99
N GLY A 634 50.31 -12.96 -25.13
CA GLY A 634 51.75 -12.86 -25.34
C GLY A 634 52.36 -11.52 -24.93
N ILE A 635 53.66 -11.37 -25.21
CA ILE A 635 54.45 -10.18 -24.89
C ILE A 635 54.91 -9.49 -26.18
N GLN A 636 54.77 -8.17 -26.26
CA GLN A 636 55.30 -7.33 -27.33
C GLN A 636 56.36 -6.37 -26.78
N LEU A 637 57.44 -6.19 -27.53
CA LEU A 637 58.56 -5.30 -27.19
C LEU A 637 58.74 -4.28 -28.32
N LEU A 638 58.63 -2.99 -28.00
CA LEU A 638 58.79 -1.90 -28.96
C LEU A 638 59.96 -1.02 -28.54
N ASN A 639 60.92 -0.84 -29.43
CA ASN A 639 62.18 -0.15 -29.13
C ASN A 639 62.25 1.18 -29.86
N ILE A 640 62.78 2.21 -29.21
CA ILE A 640 63.11 3.51 -29.82
C ILE A 640 64.48 4.00 -29.35
N SER A 641 65.25 4.58 -30.26
CA SER A 641 66.56 5.17 -29.98
C SER A 641 66.75 6.48 -30.74
N LYS A 642 67.60 7.37 -30.21
CA LYS A 642 67.94 8.64 -30.86
C LYS A 642 68.92 8.37 -32.00
N LYS A 643 68.55 8.70 -33.24
CA LYS A 643 69.50 8.70 -34.35
C LYS A 643 70.56 9.77 -34.11
N ALA A 644 71.84 9.39 -34.19
CA ALA A 644 72.94 10.35 -34.19
C ALA A 644 72.89 11.19 -35.47
N ALA A 645 72.92 12.51 -35.34
CA ALA A 645 73.19 13.39 -36.47
C ALA A 645 74.67 13.19 -36.87
N ILE A 646 74.92 12.53 -37.99
CA ILE A 646 76.24 12.50 -38.62
C ILE A 646 76.44 13.90 -39.20
N PHE A 647 77.33 14.68 -38.60
CA PHE A 647 77.87 15.90 -39.18
C PHE A 647 78.86 15.50 -40.27
N GLU A 648 78.47 15.63 -41.53
CA GLU A 648 79.42 15.82 -42.63
C GLU A 648 79.66 17.33 -42.80
N GLU A 649 80.93 17.74 -42.68
CA GLU A 649 81.38 19.12 -42.89
C GLU A 649 81.26 19.55 -44.37
N ALA A 650 80.93 20.83 -44.52
CA ALA A 650 80.58 21.56 -45.73
C ALA A 650 81.55 21.48 -46.93
N VAL A 651 80.98 21.49 -48.15
CA VAL A 651 81.48 22.31 -49.28
C VAL A 651 80.30 22.80 -50.13
N PHE A 652 80.25 24.11 -50.34
CA PHE A 652 79.36 24.88 -51.21
C PHE A 652 79.23 24.32 -52.65
N VAL A 653 78.01 24.20 -53.18
CA VAL A 653 77.65 24.59 -54.57
C VAL A 653 76.17 25.00 -54.67
N ASN A 654 75.95 26.31 -54.82
CA ASN A 654 74.96 26.99 -55.67
C ASN A 654 73.70 26.21 -56.11
N GLU A 655 72.55 26.47 -55.48
CA GLU A 655 71.24 26.15 -56.05
C GLU A 655 70.75 27.29 -56.94
N ASN A 656 70.68 26.99 -58.24
CA ASN A 656 69.83 27.70 -59.18
C ASN A 656 69.24 26.66 -60.15
N LYS A 657 68.21 25.90 -59.71
CA LYS A 657 67.16 25.37 -60.59
C LYS A 657 65.99 24.78 -59.80
N GLN A 658 64.79 25.16 -60.22
CA GLN A 658 63.48 24.71 -59.79
C GLN A 658 63.32 23.18 -59.82
N ASP A 659 62.55 22.64 -58.86
CA ASP A 659 61.38 21.79 -59.16
C ASP A 659 60.40 21.69 -57.96
N LEU A 660 59.20 22.25 -58.19
CA LEU A 660 57.85 21.82 -57.80
C LEU A 660 57.58 21.29 -56.37
N VAL A 661 57.07 22.19 -55.51
CA VAL A 661 56.29 21.84 -54.32
C VAL A 661 54.87 21.44 -54.73
N GLY A 662 54.43 20.26 -54.29
CA GLY A 662 53.04 19.82 -54.37
C GLY A 662 52.13 20.73 -53.53
N GLN A 663 51.28 21.45 -54.25
CA GLN A 663 50.30 22.39 -53.76
C GLN A 663 48.95 21.66 -53.69
N ASP A 664 48.62 21.04 -52.54
CA ASP A 664 47.29 20.43 -52.34
C ASP A 664 46.73 20.53 -50.91
N SER A 665 47.46 21.05 -49.91
CA SER A 665 46.97 21.07 -48.51
C SER A 665 46.47 22.43 -47.99
N VAL A 666 46.69 23.52 -48.75
CA VAL A 666 46.27 24.88 -48.34
C VAL A 666 44.92 25.27 -48.95
N GLU A 667 44.59 24.73 -50.13
CA GLU A 667 43.37 25.07 -50.87
C GLU A 667 42.11 24.46 -50.24
N GLU A 668 42.20 23.24 -49.67
CA GLU A 668 41.07 22.59 -48.99
C GLU A 668 40.66 23.31 -47.70
N VAL A 669 41.62 23.82 -46.92
CA VAL A 669 41.33 24.54 -45.67
C VAL A 669 40.65 25.89 -45.95
N TRP A 670 41.07 26.59 -47.01
CA TRP A 670 40.43 27.83 -47.45
C TRP A 670 39.04 27.58 -48.06
N ASN A 671 38.87 26.52 -48.85
CA ASN A 671 37.57 26.15 -49.41
C ASN A 671 36.57 25.72 -48.33
N MET A 672 37.03 25.03 -47.29
CA MET A 672 36.19 24.68 -46.15
C MET A 672 35.79 25.94 -45.35
N ALA A 673 36.71 26.88 -45.12
CA ALA A 673 36.39 28.14 -44.47
C ALA A 673 35.40 29.00 -45.29
N PHE A 674 35.57 29.06 -46.62
CA PHE A 674 34.72 29.84 -47.51
C PHE A 674 33.30 29.26 -47.61
N THR A 675 33.15 27.95 -47.59
CA THR A 675 31.85 27.27 -47.58
C THR A 675 31.08 27.51 -46.27
N PHE A 676 31.75 27.42 -45.12
CA PHE A 676 31.12 27.76 -43.84
C PHE A 676 30.69 29.23 -43.76
N LEU A 677 31.52 30.16 -44.24
CA LEU A 677 31.19 31.58 -44.25
C LEU A 677 30.01 31.89 -45.18
N SER A 678 29.96 31.22 -46.35
CA SER A 678 28.86 31.35 -47.31
C SER A 678 27.54 30.81 -46.76
N LEU A 679 27.56 29.64 -46.10
CA LEU A 679 26.36 29.06 -45.48
C LEU A 679 25.84 29.92 -44.31
N PHE A 680 26.74 30.49 -43.51
CA PHE A 680 26.38 31.42 -42.45
C PHE A 680 25.68 32.69 -42.99
N LEU A 681 26.24 33.30 -44.04
CA LEU A 681 25.62 34.47 -44.68
C LEU A 681 24.26 34.13 -45.31
N LEU A 682 24.11 32.96 -45.94
CA LEU A 682 22.83 32.50 -46.48
C LEU A 682 21.79 32.32 -45.39
N SER A 683 22.17 31.79 -44.22
CA SER A 683 21.27 31.65 -43.06
C SER A 683 20.81 33.00 -42.51
N LEU A 684 21.69 34.00 -42.48
CA LEU A 684 21.37 35.36 -42.04
C LEU A 684 20.42 36.05 -43.01
N LEU A 685 20.68 35.92 -44.32
CA LEU A 685 19.81 36.47 -45.36
C LEU A 685 18.42 35.79 -45.35
N TYR A 686 18.38 34.47 -45.16
CA TYR A 686 17.13 33.74 -44.98
C TYR A 686 16.37 34.20 -43.73
N GLY A 687 17.06 34.37 -42.60
CA GLY A 687 16.48 34.90 -41.36
C GLY A 687 15.89 36.31 -41.54
N CYS A 688 16.63 37.21 -42.18
CA CYS A 688 16.19 38.58 -42.47
C CYS A 688 15.00 38.63 -43.45
N THR A 689 14.98 37.78 -44.48
CA THR A 689 13.86 37.74 -45.43
C THR A 689 12.60 37.18 -44.79
N VAL A 690 12.70 36.13 -43.96
CA VAL A 690 11.55 35.59 -43.21
C VAL A 690 10.99 36.61 -42.22
N THR A 691 11.83 37.41 -41.57
CA THR A 691 11.37 38.48 -40.67
C THR A 691 10.72 39.65 -41.41
N LEU A 692 11.23 40.02 -42.60
CA LEU A 692 10.64 41.06 -43.45
C LEU A 692 9.28 40.62 -44.06
N PHE A 693 9.12 39.35 -44.44
CA PHE A 693 7.84 38.84 -44.94
C PHE A 693 6.77 38.65 -43.86
N LYS A 694 7.18 38.47 -42.59
CA LYS A 694 6.26 38.32 -41.46
C LYS A 694 5.78 39.66 -40.88
N ALA A 695 6.43 40.76 -41.24
CA ALA A 695 6.07 42.12 -40.88
C ALA A 695 5.42 42.86 -42.07
N LYS A 696 4.31 42.33 -42.58
CA LYS A 696 3.42 43.07 -43.49
C LYS A 696 2.19 43.48 -42.67
N PRO A 697 1.92 44.79 -42.47
CA PRO A 697 0.75 45.23 -41.73
C PRO A 697 -0.49 45.19 -42.63
N GLU A 698 -1.50 44.43 -42.21
CA GLU A 698 -2.92 44.75 -42.44
C GLU A 698 -3.57 45.06 -41.09
#